data_AF-A0A2V2EQN0-F1
#
_entry.id   AF-A0A2V2EQN0-F1
#
_cell.length_a   1.000
_cell.length_b   1.000
_cell.length_c   1.000
_cell.angle_alpha   90.00
_cell.angle_beta   90.00
_cell.angle_gamma   90.00
#
_symmetry.space_group_name_H-M   'P 1'
#
loop_
_entity.id
_entity.type
_entity.pdbx_description
1 polymer ?
#
loop_
_entity_poly.entity_id
_entity_poly.type
_entity_poly.pdbx_seq_one_letter_code
_entity_poly.pdbx_strand_id
1 'polypeptide(L)'
;MNFMRKERKMLFVMFAVLCVLALSLGMALVCAPARALAAEDDHADHTGWTEITSSTDTLRSGNYYLSSDVELSGILQITSSSVVATLCLNGHKLTGSGDGTSNGSVIKNYGNLTICDCQSGNDANKHYYTVDETTGQYKFVTDGSTTENYIAGGVITGGNTTSNGGGIYMSGNTAELVLQGGTIAGNYTKYCGGGVHVEAGKFTMNGGAIKGNSALNNEEKNPSDAVYVCYSNASFTMNGGEVAGSIGREQGKISINGGSFDLEAKESLVAMGDKVTFAPDMEFVQGADGNYMLAIVHKHDDVSFTEFTTSSLNGDALPAGNYYLTEDKQQTRAIHIKEEVIFCLNGKRLYGEGISQMFIVEDGGSLTICDCQSENDEVRHYYTLGENGLYEFTDTQTENYIVGGVISDANGAILVNEGCSFTLQGGIIAGNKMSSGASECVKASQATLRIEGGAIVGNVGASSSCNGGGVYLDRSVLTMTGGRIAENYAGQWGGGVYASASTFTMSGGSIEDNSAKLGGGVYMAKNVNYTNETVFEMTGGTIEGNSATEAGGGVYLYSGTMNIGGTPVIRDNAVNDAVNDTDGKIGITMTEKLLEGAQIGLGAFDAVENVVTGYADFNSEDPNEFFFANTLGDSVVLEEGNLIVVQTYVIHYYLNGTLLGAQTALYEGDTLMTFEELNGTVVEGSKFYGWATAAGSQSASYSDGQDLTAALAAPGEEVDLYAVIAEQGSSFEEQLDEAVKTLNAAIEALKSSVASSDAALQSSISSLRSRLDQAVLQLEKSIADGDKANADALLAAKDELQKAFEAADAVLEGKIGELGEADKALQAAIDAIDAAYKAADEALAGAIEELRAENAAQNDTIARQEKELNSLSIVLWVTLAVAVVALGVGAAGLVFGLKAKKKD
;
A
#
# COMPACT_ATOMS: atom_id res chain seq x y z
N MET A 1 -23.16 0.12 27.49
CA MET A 1 -23.04 0.92 26.25
C MET A 1 -23.24 0.12 24.96
N ASN A 2 -22.95 -1.20 24.94
CA ASN A 2 -23.14 -2.09 23.78
C ASN A 2 -24.60 -2.49 23.46
N PHE A 3 -25.58 -2.15 24.30
CA PHE A 3 -27.00 -2.48 24.07
C PHE A 3 -27.71 -1.43 23.19
N MET A 4 -27.34 -0.15 23.32
CA MET A 4 -27.96 0.97 22.59
C MET A 4 -27.46 1.15 21.15
N ARG A 5 -26.29 0.55 20.79
CA ARG A 5 -25.82 0.46 19.40
C ARG A 5 -26.53 -0.65 18.61
N LYS A 6 -27.07 -1.66 19.29
CA LYS A 6 -27.78 -2.81 18.70
C LYS A 6 -29.18 -2.42 18.22
N GLU A 7 -29.89 -1.56 18.96
CA GLU A 7 -31.23 -1.10 18.58
C GLU A 7 -31.23 -0.08 17.43
N ARG A 8 -30.21 0.78 17.33
CA ARG A 8 -30.08 1.71 16.18
C ARG A 8 -29.70 1.02 14.86
N LYS A 9 -28.87 -0.03 14.91
CA LYS A 9 -28.57 -0.86 13.72
C LYS A 9 -29.79 -1.70 13.29
N MET A 10 -30.57 -2.20 14.24
CA MET A 10 -31.78 -2.98 13.94
C MET A 10 -32.92 -2.12 13.37
N LEU A 11 -33.04 -0.85 13.79
CA LEU A 11 -34.02 0.09 13.24
C LEU A 11 -33.64 0.57 11.83
N PHE A 12 -32.35 0.75 11.54
CA PHE A 12 -31.87 1.13 10.21
C PHE A 12 -31.93 -0.05 9.22
N VAL A 13 -31.64 -1.27 9.68
CA VAL A 13 -31.83 -2.50 8.89
C VAL A 13 -33.32 -2.75 8.64
N MET A 14 -34.22 -2.48 9.59
CA MET A 14 -35.67 -2.55 9.32
C MET A 14 -36.14 -1.47 8.34
N PHE A 15 -35.62 -0.23 8.40
CA PHE A 15 -36.01 0.84 7.48
C PHE A 15 -35.45 0.62 6.06
N ALA A 16 -34.23 0.11 5.93
CA ALA A 16 -33.64 -0.25 4.64
C ALA A 16 -34.28 -1.51 4.03
N VAL A 17 -34.62 -2.51 4.85
CA VAL A 17 -35.37 -3.70 4.41
C VAL A 17 -36.80 -3.33 4.01
N LEU A 18 -37.46 -2.38 4.69
CA LEU A 18 -38.76 -1.84 4.26
C LEU A 18 -38.68 -0.97 3.01
N CYS A 19 -37.60 -0.22 2.80
CA CYS A 19 -37.40 0.57 1.58
C CYS A 19 -37.02 -0.30 0.37
N VAL A 20 -36.23 -1.36 0.54
CA VAL A 20 -35.86 -2.30 -0.54
C VAL A 20 -37.02 -3.27 -0.85
N LEU A 21 -37.79 -3.72 0.15
CA LEU A 21 -39.06 -4.45 -0.09
C LEU A 21 -40.14 -3.58 -0.74
N ALA A 22 -40.09 -2.24 -0.60
CA ALA A 22 -41.03 -1.31 -1.22
C ALA A 22 -40.59 -0.81 -2.62
N LEU A 23 -39.33 -1.06 -3.04
CA LEU A 23 -38.77 -0.52 -4.29
C LEU A 23 -38.37 -1.58 -5.33
N SER A 24 -38.24 -2.87 -4.99
CA SER A 24 -37.92 -3.92 -5.99
C SER A 24 -38.85 -5.14 -6.01
N LEU A 25 -39.61 -5.43 -4.93
CA LEU A 25 -40.72 -6.38 -4.98
C LEU A 25 -42.01 -5.65 -5.36
N GLY A 26 -42.27 -5.63 -6.66
CA GLY A 26 -43.52 -5.16 -7.21
C GLY A 26 -43.35 -4.01 -8.18
N MET A 27 -42.46 -4.20 -9.16
CA MET A 27 -42.85 -3.92 -10.54
C MET A 27 -44.36 -4.15 -10.64
N ALA A 28 -45.09 -3.15 -11.07
CA ALA A 28 -46.51 -3.28 -11.36
C ALA A 28 -46.73 -4.21 -12.56
N LEU A 29 -46.33 -5.49 -12.47
CA LEU A 29 -47.32 -6.53 -12.63
C LEU A 29 -48.39 -6.22 -11.59
N VAL A 30 -49.35 -5.43 -12.02
CA VAL A 30 -50.72 -5.56 -11.54
C VAL A 30 -51.00 -7.05 -11.73
N CYS A 31 -50.84 -7.82 -10.65
CA CYS A 31 -51.40 -9.14 -10.58
C CYS A 31 -52.88 -8.89 -10.82
N ALA A 32 -53.32 -9.24 -12.02
CA ALA A 32 -54.73 -9.32 -12.37
C ALA A 32 -55.44 -9.90 -11.13
N PRO A 33 -56.52 -9.26 -10.64
CA PRO A 33 -57.30 -9.83 -9.55
C PRO A 33 -57.52 -11.32 -9.80
N ALA A 34 -57.39 -12.10 -8.73
CA ALA A 34 -57.11 -13.53 -8.63
C ALA A 34 -58.08 -14.52 -9.31
N ARG A 35 -58.79 -14.09 -10.36
CA ARG A 35 -59.68 -14.86 -11.21
C ARG A 35 -59.07 -15.27 -12.55
N ALA A 36 -58.03 -14.59 -13.04
CA ALA A 36 -57.54 -14.74 -14.43
C ALA A 36 -56.48 -15.85 -14.64
N LEU A 37 -55.82 -16.37 -13.61
CA LEU A 37 -54.83 -17.46 -13.74
C LEU A 37 -55.44 -18.87 -13.73
N ALA A 38 -56.73 -19.02 -13.39
CA ALA A 38 -57.39 -20.32 -13.32
C ALA A 38 -57.93 -20.83 -14.67
N ALA A 39 -57.78 -20.07 -15.76
CA ALA A 39 -58.42 -20.37 -17.03
C ALA A 39 -57.53 -21.07 -18.08
N GLU A 40 -56.21 -21.12 -17.93
CA GLU A 40 -55.37 -21.91 -18.85
C GLU A 40 -55.17 -23.36 -18.39
N ASP A 41 -55.18 -23.63 -17.07
CA ASP A 41 -54.63 -24.89 -16.55
C ASP A 41 -55.61 -25.93 -15.97
N ASP A 42 -56.91 -25.66 -15.79
CA ASP A 42 -57.71 -26.59 -14.94
C ASP A 42 -59.22 -26.79 -15.25
N HIS A 43 -59.69 -26.50 -16.47
CA HIS A 43 -61.11 -26.74 -16.81
C HIS A 43 -61.37 -27.50 -18.11
N ALA A 44 -60.56 -28.53 -18.38
CA ALA A 44 -60.75 -29.45 -19.52
C ALA A 44 -62.11 -30.19 -19.54
N ASP A 45 -62.85 -30.19 -18.42
CA ASP A 45 -64.21 -30.69 -18.31
C ASP A 45 -65.21 -29.52 -18.14
N HIS A 46 -66.00 -29.25 -19.19
CA HIS A 46 -67.06 -28.23 -19.19
C HIS A 46 -68.31 -28.65 -18.40
N THR A 47 -68.24 -29.68 -17.55
CA THR A 47 -69.34 -30.09 -16.69
C THR A 47 -69.86 -28.91 -15.84
N GLY A 48 -71.14 -28.58 -16.00
CA GLY A 48 -71.79 -27.46 -15.31
C GLY A 48 -71.65 -26.10 -16.00
N TRP A 49 -70.99 -26.03 -17.17
CA TRP A 49 -70.94 -24.84 -18.01
C TRP A 49 -72.15 -24.80 -18.95
N THR A 50 -72.54 -23.60 -19.37
CA THR A 50 -73.66 -23.40 -20.30
C THR A 50 -73.16 -23.39 -21.74
N GLU A 51 -73.64 -24.32 -22.56
CA GLU A 51 -73.30 -24.38 -23.98
C GLU A 51 -73.91 -23.17 -24.74
N ILE A 52 -73.12 -22.55 -25.61
CA ILE A 52 -73.62 -21.58 -26.58
C ILE A 52 -73.76 -22.31 -27.92
N THR A 53 -74.99 -22.39 -28.45
CA THR A 53 -75.29 -23.12 -29.70
C THR A 53 -75.77 -22.20 -30.84
N SER A 54 -76.39 -21.07 -30.51
CA SER A 54 -76.76 -19.95 -31.39
C SER A 54 -77.55 -18.95 -30.53
N SER A 55 -77.20 -17.66 -30.62
CA SER A 55 -77.75 -16.49 -29.90
C SER A 55 -78.04 -16.63 -28.39
N THR A 56 -77.24 -15.91 -27.58
CA THR A 56 -77.67 -15.43 -26.26
C THR A 56 -77.61 -13.90 -26.28
N ASP A 57 -78.77 -13.24 -26.41
CA ASP A 57 -78.84 -11.77 -26.47
C ASP A 57 -78.28 -11.10 -25.21
N THR A 58 -78.19 -11.82 -24.10
CA THR A 58 -77.57 -11.34 -22.87
C THR A 58 -76.93 -12.46 -22.08
N LEU A 59 -75.61 -12.39 -21.87
CA LEU A 59 -74.91 -13.23 -20.91
C LEU A 59 -75.23 -12.77 -19.49
N ARG A 60 -75.53 -13.72 -18.62
CA ARG A 60 -75.64 -13.52 -17.17
C ARG A 60 -74.36 -13.99 -16.51
N SER A 61 -74.24 -13.79 -15.20
CA SER A 61 -73.06 -14.31 -14.49
C SER A 61 -73.03 -15.84 -14.56
N GLY A 62 -71.91 -16.41 -14.97
CA GLY A 62 -71.77 -17.85 -15.17
C GLY A 62 -70.64 -18.21 -16.14
N ASN A 63 -70.44 -19.52 -16.33
CA ASN A 63 -69.43 -20.07 -17.22
C ASN A 63 -70.09 -20.67 -18.46
N TYR A 64 -69.54 -20.39 -19.63
CA TYR A 64 -70.10 -20.69 -20.95
C TYR A 64 -69.05 -21.35 -21.84
N TYR A 65 -69.45 -22.28 -22.71
CA TYR A 65 -68.52 -22.95 -23.62
C TYR A 65 -69.11 -23.18 -25.02
N LEU A 66 -68.23 -23.41 -26.00
CA LEU A 66 -68.62 -23.86 -27.34
C LEU A 66 -68.36 -25.36 -27.52
N SER A 67 -69.28 -26.05 -28.17
CA SER A 67 -69.15 -27.47 -28.56
C SER A 67 -68.91 -27.67 -30.06
N SER A 68 -69.10 -26.60 -30.84
CA SER A 68 -68.86 -26.50 -32.29
C SER A 68 -68.61 -25.04 -32.65
N ASP A 69 -68.23 -24.76 -33.90
CA ASP A 69 -68.24 -23.39 -34.42
C ASP A 69 -69.67 -22.80 -34.30
N VAL A 70 -69.77 -21.56 -33.84
CA VAL A 70 -71.04 -20.85 -33.60
C VAL A 70 -71.06 -19.55 -34.37
N GLU A 71 -72.14 -19.37 -35.14
CA GLU A 71 -72.47 -18.10 -35.79
C GLU A 71 -73.65 -17.43 -35.06
N LEU A 72 -73.40 -16.27 -34.47
CA LEU A 72 -74.40 -15.47 -33.77
C LEU A 72 -75.29 -14.71 -34.75
N SER A 73 -76.61 -14.85 -34.60
CA SER A 73 -77.62 -14.09 -35.35
C SER A 73 -77.82 -12.66 -34.85
N GLY A 74 -76.99 -12.20 -33.91
CA GLY A 74 -77.11 -10.92 -33.21
C GLY A 74 -75.84 -10.62 -32.40
N ILE A 75 -75.98 -9.92 -31.26
CA ILE A 75 -74.85 -9.56 -30.39
C ILE A 75 -74.81 -10.41 -29.13
N LEU A 76 -73.60 -10.78 -28.69
CA LEU A 76 -73.37 -11.30 -27.36
C LEU A 76 -73.17 -10.12 -26.40
N GLN A 77 -74.20 -9.79 -25.62
CA GLN A 77 -74.15 -8.61 -24.75
C GLN A 77 -74.04 -8.98 -23.27
N ILE A 78 -73.22 -8.25 -22.53
CA ILE A 78 -73.28 -8.21 -21.07
C ILE A 78 -73.80 -6.84 -20.69
N THR A 79 -74.94 -6.74 -20.02
CA THR A 79 -75.71 -5.47 -19.90
C THR A 79 -75.43 -4.67 -18.63
N SER A 80 -74.63 -5.17 -17.68
CA SER A 80 -74.36 -4.50 -16.40
C SER A 80 -72.97 -4.83 -15.85
N SER A 81 -72.37 -3.86 -15.17
CA SER A 81 -71.07 -3.99 -14.47
C SER A 81 -71.04 -5.05 -13.36
N SER A 82 -72.22 -5.49 -12.90
CA SER A 82 -72.36 -6.54 -11.87
C SER A 82 -72.27 -7.96 -12.42
N VAL A 83 -72.32 -8.13 -13.75
CA VAL A 83 -72.26 -9.45 -14.39
C VAL A 83 -70.80 -9.90 -14.52
N VAL A 84 -70.54 -11.16 -14.16
CA VAL A 84 -69.23 -11.81 -14.36
C VAL A 84 -69.41 -13.09 -15.14
N ALA A 85 -68.95 -13.10 -16.38
CA ALA A 85 -69.07 -14.24 -17.29
C ALA A 85 -67.69 -14.74 -17.73
N THR A 86 -67.57 -16.06 -17.87
CA THR A 86 -66.40 -16.71 -18.47
C THR A 86 -66.85 -17.49 -19.70
N LEU A 87 -66.23 -17.27 -20.85
CA LEU A 87 -66.50 -17.98 -22.11
C LEU A 87 -65.25 -18.75 -22.55
N CYS A 88 -65.34 -20.07 -22.54
CA CYS A 88 -64.36 -20.94 -23.15
C CYS A 88 -64.74 -21.23 -24.61
N LEU A 89 -63.87 -20.94 -25.57
CA LEU A 89 -64.14 -21.27 -26.97
C LEU A 89 -63.90 -22.75 -27.30
N ASN A 90 -63.13 -23.48 -26.49
CA ASN A 90 -62.91 -24.92 -26.64
C ASN A 90 -62.47 -25.32 -28.07
N GLY A 91 -61.58 -24.56 -28.69
CA GLY A 91 -61.04 -24.78 -30.04
C GLY A 91 -61.98 -24.41 -31.20
N HIS A 92 -63.14 -23.80 -30.92
CA HIS A 92 -64.16 -23.46 -31.91
C HIS A 92 -64.20 -21.98 -32.26
N LYS A 93 -64.80 -21.68 -33.42
CA LYS A 93 -64.98 -20.32 -33.89
C LYS A 93 -66.24 -19.69 -33.31
N LEU A 94 -66.12 -18.44 -32.84
CA LEU A 94 -67.29 -17.60 -32.56
C LEU A 94 -67.35 -16.49 -33.61
N THR A 95 -68.37 -16.55 -34.46
CA THR A 95 -68.64 -15.56 -35.51
C THR A 95 -69.98 -14.89 -35.23
N GLY A 96 -70.26 -13.75 -35.86
CA GLY A 96 -71.56 -13.10 -35.68
C GLY A 96 -71.80 -11.97 -36.66
N SER A 97 -73.07 -11.69 -36.94
CA SER A 97 -73.53 -10.63 -37.85
C SER A 97 -73.81 -9.29 -37.16
N GLY A 98 -73.38 -9.13 -35.89
CA GLY A 98 -73.50 -7.90 -35.12
C GLY A 98 -74.93 -7.38 -34.98
N ASP A 99 -75.10 -6.07 -34.74
CA ASP A 99 -76.42 -5.42 -34.60
C ASP A 99 -76.92 -4.76 -35.91
N GLY A 100 -76.24 -5.01 -37.04
CA GLY A 100 -76.57 -4.42 -38.34
C GLY A 100 -76.30 -2.91 -38.47
N THR A 101 -75.66 -2.27 -37.48
CA THR A 101 -75.25 -0.86 -37.55
C THR A 101 -73.79 -0.72 -37.99
N SER A 102 -73.42 0.44 -38.54
CA SER A 102 -72.03 0.78 -38.91
C SER A 102 -71.03 0.75 -37.74
N ASN A 103 -71.53 0.63 -36.49
CA ASN A 103 -70.78 0.50 -35.25
C ASN A 103 -71.02 -0.85 -34.54
N GLY A 104 -71.58 -1.85 -35.25
CA GLY A 104 -71.96 -3.13 -34.68
C GLY A 104 -70.77 -3.88 -34.07
N SER A 105 -71.05 -4.74 -33.11
CA SER A 105 -70.05 -5.50 -32.36
C SER A 105 -70.52 -6.93 -32.19
N VAL A 106 -69.64 -7.92 -32.33
CA VAL A 106 -70.00 -9.32 -32.05
C VAL A 106 -70.21 -9.50 -30.54
N ILE A 107 -69.38 -8.82 -29.75
CA ILE A 107 -69.46 -8.79 -28.30
C ILE A 107 -69.52 -7.34 -27.83
N LYS A 108 -70.54 -7.01 -27.04
CA LYS A 108 -70.65 -5.74 -26.31
C LYS A 108 -70.61 -6.02 -24.82
N ASN A 109 -69.54 -5.58 -24.18
CA ASN A 109 -69.33 -5.87 -22.78
C ASN A 109 -69.45 -4.62 -21.90
N TYR A 110 -70.46 -4.63 -21.02
CA TYR A 110 -70.64 -3.66 -19.94
C TYR A 110 -70.30 -4.24 -18.55
N GLY A 111 -69.89 -5.51 -18.47
CA GLY A 111 -69.55 -6.27 -17.26
C GLY A 111 -68.11 -6.78 -17.25
N ASN A 112 -67.84 -7.81 -16.44
CA ASN A 112 -66.54 -8.51 -16.41
C ASN A 112 -66.62 -9.78 -17.26
N LEU A 113 -65.81 -9.86 -18.30
CA LEU A 113 -65.78 -10.99 -19.24
C LEU A 113 -64.37 -11.58 -19.32
N THR A 114 -64.27 -12.87 -19.05
CA THR A 114 -63.08 -13.68 -19.36
C THR A 114 -63.36 -14.54 -20.58
N ILE A 115 -62.46 -14.50 -21.54
CA ILE A 115 -62.43 -15.34 -22.73
C ILE A 115 -61.16 -16.22 -22.67
N CYS A 116 -61.29 -17.53 -22.89
CA CYS A 116 -60.16 -18.48 -22.85
C CYS A 116 -60.35 -19.69 -23.79
N ASP A 117 -59.26 -20.43 -24.10
CA ASP A 117 -59.32 -21.80 -24.65
C ASP A 117 -58.72 -22.74 -23.64
N CYS A 118 -59.44 -23.80 -23.35
CA CYS A 118 -58.84 -24.97 -22.73
C CYS A 118 -58.22 -25.96 -23.75
N GLN A 119 -58.28 -25.70 -25.08
CA GLN A 119 -57.72 -26.56 -26.14
C GLN A 119 -56.57 -25.91 -26.95
N SER A 120 -55.99 -24.82 -26.45
CA SER A 120 -55.04 -23.93 -27.16
C SER A 120 -53.68 -24.53 -27.51
N GLY A 121 -53.34 -25.74 -27.02
CA GLY A 121 -52.02 -26.37 -27.19
C GLY A 121 -51.70 -26.94 -28.58
N ASN A 122 -52.56 -26.73 -29.59
CA ASN A 122 -52.36 -27.23 -30.95
C ASN A 122 -52.51 -26.08 -31.95
N ASP A 123 -51.48 -25.77 -32.75
CA ASP A 123 -51.48 -24.65 -33.70
C ASP A 123 -52.63 -24.70 -34.73
N ALA A 124 -53.22 -25.87 -34.95
CA ALA A 124 -54.38 -26.09 -35.81
C ALA A 124 -55.74 -25.71 -35.17
N ASN A 125 -55.78 -25.59 -33.84
CA ASN A 125 -56.97 -25.31 -33.03
C ASN A 125 -56.90 -23.93 -32.35
N LYS A 126 -56.09 -23.01 -32.89
CA LYS A 126 -56.08 -21.62 -32.42
C LYS A 126 -57.50 -21.09 -32.45
N HIS A 127 -57.91 -20.38 -31.42
CA HIS A 127 -59.18 -19.70 -31.44
C HIS A 127 -59.32 -18.81 -32.66
N TYR A 128 -60.51 -18.77 -33.25
CA TYR A 128 -60.84 -17.76 -34.23
C TYR A 128 -62.11 -17.05 -33.78
N TYR A 129 -61.95 -15.79 -33.38
CA TYR A 129 -62.99 -14.81 -33.58
C TYR A 129 -62.86 -14.36 -35.04
N THR A 130 -63.46 -15.11 -35.95
CA THR A 130 -63.58 -14.69 -37.34
C THR A 130 -64.89 -13.95 -37.51
N VAL A 131 -64.79 -12.68 -37.84
CA VAL A 131 -65.91 -11.89 -38.32
C VAL A 131 -66.13 -12.22 -39.81
N ASP A 132 -67.39 -12.39 -40.21
CA ASP A 132 -67.79 -12.87 -41.54
C ASP A 132 -67.12 -12.09 -42.70
N GLU A 133 -66.39 -12.83 -43.55
CA GLU A 133 -65.64 -12.33 -44.72
C GLU A 133 -66.54 -11.68 -45.79
N THR A 134 -67.86 -11.94 -45.73
CA THR A 134 -68.83 -11.53 -46.76
C THR A 134 -69.50 -10.17 -46.46
N THR A 135 -69.53 -9.72 -45.20
CA THR A 135 -70.30 -8.52 -44.77
C THR A 135 -69.46 -7.40 -44.16
N GLY A 136 -68.25 -7.67 -43.68
CA GLY A 136 -67.22 -6.65 -43.40
C GLY A 136 -67.57 -5.60 -42.33
N GLN A 137 -68.33 -5.98 -41.30
CA GLN A 137 -68.54 -5.18 -40.09
C GLN A 137 -68.26 -6.04 -38.85
N TYR A 138 -67.98 -5.45 -37.68
CA TYR A 138 -67.99 -6.02 -36.30
C TYR A 138 -66.63 -6.14 -35.58
N LYS A 139 -66.59 -5.59 -34.36
CA LYS A 139 -65.42 -5.48 -33.46
C LYS A 139 -65.77 -5.97 -32.05
N PHE A 140 -64.77 -6.24 -31.20
CA PHE A 140 -64.98 -6.45 -29.75
C PHE A 140 -65.05 -5.10 -29.04
N VAL A 141 -66.17 -4.81 -28.36
CA VAL A 141 -66.36 -3.53 -27.65
C VAL A 141 -66.40 -3.73 -26.14
N THR A 142 -65.56 -2.97 -25.44
CA THR A 142 -65.63 -2.82 -23.98
C THR A 142 -66.02 -1.38 -23.63
N ASP A 143 -67.21 -1.21 -23.08
CA ASP A 143 -67.86 0.09 -22.80
C ASP A 143 -68.30 0.20 -21.32
N GLY A 144 -67.97 -0.80 -20.49
CA GLY A 144 -68.37 -0.90 -19.09
C GLY A 144 -67.49 -0.12 -18.10
N SER A 145 -67.99 0.06 -16.88
CA SER A 145 -67.25 0.64 -15.75
C SER A 145 -66.49 -0.42 -14.93
N THR A 146 -65.68 -1.26 -15.58
CA THR A 146 -65.21 -2.54 -15.03
C THR A 146 -63.72 -2.77 -15.25
N THR A 147 -63.03 -3.32 -14.25
CA THR A 147 -61.57 -3.53 -14.26
C THR A 147 -61.11 -4.95 -14.61
N GLU A 148 -62.01 -5.90 -14.89
CA GLU A 148 -61.67 -7.33 -15.02
C GLU A 148 -62.14 -7.96 -16.33
N ASN A 149 -61.59 -7.51 -17.47
CA ASN A 149 -61.80 -8.19 -18.76
C ASN A 149 -60.52 -8.84 -19.25
N TYR A 150 -60.61 -10.09 -19.68
CA TYR A 150 -59.47 -10.92 -20.06
C TYR A 150 -59.74 -11.65 -21.36
N ILE A 151 -58.76 -11.64 -22.24
CA ILE A 151 -58.68 -12.53 -23.40
C ILE A 151 -57.38 -13.30 -23.27
N ALA A 152 -57.48 -14.61 -23.08
CA ALA A 152 -56.32 -15.50 -23.03
C ALA A 152 -56.21 -16.26 -24.36
N GLY A 153 -55.14 -15.97 -25.11
CA GLY A 153 -54.85 -16.64 -26.38
C GLY A 153 -55.75 -16.21 -27.55
N GLY A 154 -55.59 -16.92 -28.67
CA GLY A 154 -56.54 -16.90 -29.79
C GLY A 154 -56.28 -15.90 -30.89
N VAL A 155 -57.15 -15.86 -31.90
CA VAL A 155 -57.06 -14.94 -33.05
C VAL A 155 -58.31 -14.08 -33.15
N ILE A 156 -58.15 -12.76 -33.08
CA ILE A 156 -59.19 -11.77 -33.40
C ILE A 156 -58.95 -11.27 -34.82
N THR A 157 -59.85 -11.60 -35.74
CA THR A 157 -59.68 -11.32 -37.17
C THR A 157 -60.99 -11.08 -37.92
N GLY A 158 -60.89 -10.52 -39.12
CA GLY A 158 -62.04 -10.17 -39.97
C GLY A 158 -62.79 -8.91 -39.51
N GLY A 159 -62.32 -8.25 -38.45
CA GLY A 159 -62.93 -7.03 -37.90
C GLY A 159 -62.72 -5.85 -38.84
N ASN A 160 -63.60 -5.74 -39.82
CA ASN A 160 -63.59 -4.66 -40.81
C ASN A 160 -64.62 -3.63 -40.35
N THR A 161 -64.29 -2.34 -40.23
CA THR A 161 -65.27 -1.34 -39.79
C THR A 161 -65.11 -0.01 -40.52
N THR A 162 -66.24 0.68 -40.72
CA THR A 162 -66.24 2.06 -41.21
C THR A 162 -66.05 3.09 -40.08
N SER A 163 -66.01 2.63 -38.82
CA SER A 163 -65.75 3.40 -37.60
C SER A 163 -64.30 3.20 -37.12
N ASN A 164 -63.96 3.46 -35.86
CA ASN A 164 -62.65 3.17 -35.24
C ASN A 164 -62.56 1.74 -34.66
N GLY A 165 -61.36 1.18 -34.53
CA GLY A 165 -61.13 -0.10 -33.83
C GLY A 165 -61.61 -1.32 -34.60
N GLY A 166 -60.83 -1.80 -35.58
CA GLY A 166 -61.22 -2.95 -36.40
C GLY A 166 -61.38 -4.24 -35.59
N GLY A 167 -60.35 -4.63 -34.84
CA GLY A 167 -60.39 -5.78 -33.94
C GLY A 167 -61.03 -5.45 -32.58
N ILE A 168 -60.39 -4.57 -31.81
CA ILE A 168 -60.82 -4.17 -30.45
C ILE A 168 -61.09 -2.67 -30.40
N TYR A 169 -62.17 -2.29 -29.73
CA TYR A 169 -62.50 -0.91 -29.41
C TYR A 169 -62.88 -0.73 -27.95
N MET A 170 -62.21 0.19 -27.26
CA MET A 170 -62.46 0.53 -25.87
C MET A 170 -62.92 1.97 -25.74
N SER A 171 -64.13 2.19 -25.19
CA SER A 171 -64.72 3.52 -24.97
C SER A 171 -65.08 3.82 -23.52
N GLY A 172 -65.06 2.82 -22.63
CA GLY A 172 -65.38 3.00 -21.22
C GLY A 172 -64.25 3.67 -20.43
N ASN A 173 -64.53 4.77 -19.71
CA ASN A 173 -63.53 5.52 -18.94
C ASN A 173 -62.76 4.70 -17.89
N THR A 174 -63.37 3.65 -17.34
CA THR A 174 -62.77 2.73 -16.36
C THR A 174 -62.71 1.29 -16.89
N ALA A 175 -62.94 1.09 -18.18
CA ALA A 175 -62.83 -0.21 -18.81
C ALA A 175 -61.36 -0.64 -18.82
N GLU A 176 -61.07 -1.82 -18.28
CA GLU A 176 -59.77 -2.45 -18.45
C GLU A 176 -59.93 -3.77 -19.22
N LEU A 177 -59.04 -4.01 -20.18
CA LEU A 177 -58.95 -5.24 -20.94
C LEU A 177 -57.50 -5.72 -20.98
N VAL A 178 -57.27 -6.96 -20.58
CA VAL A 178 -55.96 -7.61 -20.61
C VAL A 178 -55.98 -8.71 -21.66
N LEU A 179 -55.12 -8.58 -22.66
CA LEU A 179 -54.76 -9.63 -23.59
C LEU A 179 -53.56 -10.40 -23.02
N GLN A 180 -53.74 -11.69 -22.74
CA GLN A 180 -52.70 -12.62 -22.30
C GLN A 180 -52.38 -13.55 -23.48
N GLY A 181 -51.33 -13.26 -24.25
CA GLY A 181 -51.05 -14.00 -25.50
C GLY A 181 -52.05 -13.73 -26.64
N GLY A 182 -52.13 -14.63 -27.63
CA GLY A 182 -53.07 -14.49 -28.75
C GLY A 182 -52.60 -13.56 -29.88
N THR A 183 -53.45 -13.30 -30.86
CA THR A 183 -53.13 -12.56 -32.08
C THR A 183 -54.31 -11.71 -32.54
N ILE A 184 -54.10 -10.42 -32.74
CA ILE A 184 -55.06 -9.51 -33.38
C ILE A 184 -54.53 -9.23 -34.78
N ALA A 185 -55.15 -9.82 -35.80
CA ALA A 185 -54.63 -9.76 -37.16
C ALA A 185 -55.69 -9.70 -38.24
N GLY A 186 -55.35 -9.11 -39.39
CA GLY A 186 -56.24 -9.05 -40.55
C GLY A 186 -57.49 -8.19 -40.32
N ASN A 187 -57.46 -7.26 -39.36
CA ASN A 187 -58.56 -6.35 -39.09
C ASN A 187 -58.36 -5.03 -39.84
N TYR A 188 -59.46 -4.41 -40.25
CA TYR A 188 -59.44 -3.21 -41.05
C TYR A 188 -60.36 -2.12 -40.50
N THR A 189 -59.92 -0.87 -40.55
CA THR A 189 -60.73 0.27 -40.16
C THR A 189 -60.67 1.38 -41.21
N LYS A 190 -61.73 2.18 -41.34
CA LYS A 190 -61.68 3.40 -42.17
C LYS A 190 -60.96 4.56 -41.47
N TYR A 191 -60.91 4.58 -40.13
CA TYR A 191 -60.34 5.66 -39.33
C TYR A 191 -59.04 5.22 -38.63
N CYS A 192 -59.04 4.98 -37.31
CA CYS A 192 -57.82 4.70 -36.54
C CYS A 192 -57.94 3.40 -35.72
N GLY A 193 -56.81 2.71 -35.54
CA GLY A 193 -56.71 1.49 -34.73
C GLY A 193 -57.26 0.27 -35.46
N GLY A 194 -56.64 -0.12 -36.58
CA GLY A 194 -57.06 -1.31 -37.34
C GLY A 194 -57.11 -2.56 -36.45
N GLY A 195 -56.07 -2.79 -35.66
CA GLY A 195 -56.05 -3.82 -34.63
C GLY A 195 -56.81 -3.40 -33.37
N VAL A 196 -56.28 -2.39 -32.67
CA VAL A 196 -56.80 -1.92 -31.37
C VAL A 196 -57.00 -0.41 -31.38
N HIS A 197 -58.15 0.04 -30.90
CA HIS A 197 -58.43 1.44 -30.64
C HIS A 197 -58.85 1.65 -29.18
N VAL A 198 -58.08 2.44 -28.44
CA VAL A 198 -58.37 2.81 -27.06
C VAL A 198 -58.80 4.28 -27.04
N GLU A 199 -60.11 4.50 -27.07
CA GLU A 199 -60.69 5.83 -26.93
C GLU A 199 -60.61 6.29 -25.47
N ALA A 200 -60.97 5.41 -24.52
CA ALA A 200 -60.85 5.61 -23.07
C ALA A 200 -60.64 4.25 -22.36
N GLY A 201 -60.06 4.28 -21.14
CA GLY A 201 -59.78 3.09 -20.36
C GLY A 201 -58.36 2.54 -20.54
N LYS A 202 -58.12 1.26 -20.23
CA LYS A 202 -56.79 0.64 -20.23
C LYS A 202 -56.78 -0.68 -20.99
N PHE A 203 -55.98 -0.73 -22.06
CA PHE A 203 -55.63 -1.98 -22.73
C PHE A 203 -54.23 -2.43 -22.28
N THR A 204 -54.11 -3.65 -21.77
CA THR A 204 -52.83 -4.26 -21.39
C THR A 204 -52.59 -5.50 -22.24
N MET A 205 -51.44 -5.58 -22.90
CA MET A 205 -51.00 -6.74 -23.66
C MET A 205 -49.82 -7.38 -22.94
N ASN A 206 -49.95 -8.65 -22.57
CA ASN A 206 -48.92 -9.46 -21.95
C ASN A 206 -48.59 -10.61 -22.93
N GLY A 207 -47.63 -10.40 -23.82
CA GLY A 207 -47.35 -11.34 -24.91
C GLY A 207 -48.40 -11.30 -26.04
N GLY A 208 -48.26 -12.19 -27.03
CA GLY A 208 -49.14 -12.24 -28.21
C GLY A 208 -48.65 -11.38 -29.38
N ALA A 209 -49.49 -11.18 -30.41
CA ALA A 209 -49.15 -10.40 -31.60
C ALA A 209 -50.29 -9.46 -32.06
N ILE A 210 -49.98 -8.22 -32.43
CA ILE A 210 -50.89 -7.34 -33.17
C ILE A 210 -50.26 -7.08 -34.53
N LYS A 211 -50.74 -7.73 -35.59
CA LYS A 211 -50.04 -7.70 -36.90
C LYS A 211 -50.95 -7.84 -38.10
N GLY A 212 -50.55 -7.25 -39.24
CA GLY A 212 -51.31 -7.34 -40.48
C GLY A 212 -52.71 -6.73 -40.38
N ASN A 213 -52.86 -5.70 -39.54
CA ASN A 213 -54.07 -4.88 -39.48
C ASN A 213 -53.89 -3.65 -40.37
N SER A 214 -54.96 -2.95 -40.75
CA SER A 214 -54.88 -1.81 -41.68
C SER A 214 -55.89 -0.71 -41.38
N ALA A 215 -55.55 0.55 -41.66
CA ALA A 215 -56.45 1.70 -41.53
C ALA A 215 -56.45 2.59 -42.79
N LEU A 216 -57.64 2.97 -43.30
CA LEU A 216 -57.79 3.58 -44.64
C LEU A 216 -57.57 5.11 -44.70
N ASN A 217 -56.98 5.74 -43.69
CA ASN A 217 -56.42 7.09 -43.76
C ASN A 217 -57.35 8.15 -44.40
N ASN A 218 -58.29 8.70 -43.62
CA ASN A 218 -59.00 9.92 -44.02
C ASN A 218 -58.39 11.16 -43.34
N GLU A 219 -58.35 12.26 -44.08
CA GLU A 219 -57.45 13.43 -43.93
C GLU A 219 -57.55 14.24 -42.62
N GLU A 220 -58.06 13.70 -41.51
CA GLU A 220 -58.29 14.46 -40.26
C GLU A 220 -57.62 13.87 -38.99
N LYS A 221 -57.06 12.65 -39.01
CA LYS A 221 -56.39 12.04 -37.85
C LYS A 221 -55.20 11.19 -38.31
N ASN A 222 -54.08 11.16 -37.56
CA ASN A 222 -52.95 10.25 -37.84
C ASN A 222 -53.44 8.80 -37.64
N PRO A 223 -53.84 8.04 -38.68
CA PRO A 223 -54.33 6.69 -38.45
C PRO A 223 -53.17 5.80 -38.03
N SER A 224 -53.49 4.81 -37.22
CA SER A 224 -52.57 3.73 -36.88
C SER A 224 -53.23 2.42 -37.25
N ASP A 225 -52.47 1.59 -37.94
CA ASP A 225 -52.92 0.31 -38.42
C ASP A 225 -52.96 -0.72 -37.29
N ALA A 226 -52.00 -0.65 -36.36
CA ALA A 226 -51.90 -1.56 -35.22
C ALA A 226 -52.68 -1.09 -33.98
N VAL A 227 -52.28 0.04 -33.38
CA VAL A 227 -52.78 0.51 -32.08
C VAL A 227 -52.92 2.03 -32.03
N TYR A 228 -54.13 2.53 -31.78
CA TYR A 228 -54.38 3.97 -31.62
C TYR A 228 -54.94 4.34 -30.24
N VAL A 229 -54.38 5.36 -29.58
CA VAL A 229 -54.75 5.80 -28.22
C VAL A 229 -55.15 7.29 -28.18
N CYS A 230 -56.41 7.59 -27.88
CA CYS A 230 -56.98 8.94 -28.09
C CYS A 230 -56.86 9.86 -26.86
N TYR A 231 -57.66 9.68 -25.83
CA TYR A 231 -57.84 10.67 -24.76
C TYR A 231 -56.88 10.50 -23.57
N SER A 232 -56.73 11.52 -22.73
CA SER A 232 -55.81 11.51 -21.58
C SER A 232 -56.04 10.39 -20.54
N ASN A 233 -57.24 9.82 -20.52
CA ASN A 233 -57.63 8.68 -19.69
C ASN A 233 -57.58 7.33 -20.43
N ALA A 234 -57.10 7.31 -21.67
CA ALA A 234 -56.80 6.10 -22.41
C ALA A 234 -55.35 5.69 -22.20
N SER A 235 -55.10 4.40 -22.00
CA SER A 235 -53.76 3.85 -21.89
C SER A 235 -53.59 2.51 -22.59
N PHE A 236 -52.44 2.35 -23.23
CA PHE A 236 -51.95 1.08 -23.75
C PHE A 236 -50.67 0.70 -22.99
N THR A 237 -50.63 -0.50 -22.43
CA THR A 237 -49.44 -1.07 -21.78
C THR A 237 -49.07 -2.37 -22.47
N MET A 238 -47.81 -2.50 -22.89
CA MET A 238 -47.27 -3.73 -23.47
C MET A 238 -46.19 -4.30 -22.55
N ASN A 239 -46.36 -5.55 -22.13
CA ASN A 239 -45.41 -6.33 -21.33
C ASN A 239 -44.97 -7.56 -22.14
N GLY A 240 -44.22 -7.36 -23.22
CA GLY A 240 -43.83 -8.41 -24.17
C GLY A 240 -44.85 -8.65 -25.29
N GLY A 241 -44.45 -9.46 -26.29
CA GLY A 241 -45.24 -9.73 -27.52
C GLY A 241 -44.69 -9.02 -28.76
N GLU A 242 -45.44 -9.07 -29.86
CA GLU A 242 -45.10 -8.50 -31.17
C GLU A 242 -46.15 -7.43 -31.56
N VAL A 243 -45.71 -6.25 -32.00
CA VAL A 243 -46.59 -5.25 -32.65
C VAL A 243 -46.00 -4.88 -34.01
N ALA A 244 -46.76 -5.14 -35.07
CA ALA A 244 -46.41 -4.82 -36.45
C ALA A 244 -47.44 -3.86 -37.06
N GLY A 245 -46.94 -2.83 -37.74
CA GLY A 245 -47.70 -1.69 -38.26
C GLY A 245 -47.62 -0.45 -37.35
N SER A 246 -47.94 0.71 -37.91
CA SER A 246 -47.92 1.98 -37.19
C SER A 246 -48.69 1.95 -35.87
N ILE A 247 -48.13 2.58 -34.83
CA ILE A 247 -48.77 2.88 -33.54
C ILE A 247 -49.03 4.39 -33.50
N GLY A 248 -50.15 4.84 -32.95
CA GLY A 248 -50.49 6.26 -32.91
C GLY A 248 -51.14 6.70 -31.60
N ARG A 249 -51.03 7.99 -31.28
CA ARG A 249 -51.76 8.61 -30.17
C ARG A 249 -52.11 10.07 -30.45
N GLU A 250 -53.09 10.57 -29.71
CA GLU A 250 -53.44 12.00 -29.64
C GLU A 250 -53.07 12.59 -28.27
N GLN A 251 -53.68 12.10 -27.19
CA GLN A 251 -53.45 12.50 -25.78
C GLN A 251 -53.25 11.31 -24.82
N GLY A 252 -53.41 10.07 -25.30
CA GLY A 252 -53.32 8.87 -24.47
C GLY A 252 -51.91 8.46 -24.06
N LYS A 253 -51.82 7.56 -23.09
CA LYS A 253 -50.54 7.04 -22.57
C LYS A 253 -50.16 5.71 -23.23
N ILE A 254 -48.90 5.59 -23.64
CA ILE A 254 -48.33 4.35 -24.15
C ILE A 254 -47.13 4.00 -23.26
N SER A 255 -47.15 2.80 -22.68
CA SER A 255 -46.09 2.25 -21.84
C SER A 255 -45.62 0.91 -22.43
N ILE A 256 -44.32 0.79 -22.69
CA ILE A 256 -43.73 -0.40 -23.30
C ILE A 256 -42.66 -0.95 -22.35
N ASN A 257 -42.90 -2.16 -21.84
CA ASN A 257 -42.07 -2.85 -20.85
C ASN A 257 -41.37 -4.10 -21.43
N GLY A 258 -41.33 -4.24 -22.76
CA GLY A 258 -40.67 -5.33 -23.49
C GLY A 258 -41.45 -5.77 -24.74
N GLY A 259 -40.81 -6.55 -25.63
CA GLY A 259 -41.40 -7.08 -26.86
C GLY A 259 -40.68 -6.64 -28.15
N SER A 260 -41.21 -7.06 -29.30
CA SER A 260 -40.69 -6.79 -30.64
C SER A 260 -41.61 -5.88 -31.47
N PHE A 261 -41.00 -5.10 -32.36
CA PHE A 261 -41.62 -4.11 -33.24
C PHE A 261 -41.09 -4.25 -34.66
N ASP A 262 -41.92 -4.07 -35.66
CA ASP A 262 -41.42 -3.83 -37.02
C ASP A 262 -40.91 -2.37 -37.18
N LEU A 263 -40.34 -2.09 -38.35
CA LEU A 263 -39.76 -0.77 -38.65
C LEU A 263 -40.82 0.34 -38.58
N GLU A 264 -42.04 0.09 -39.07
CA GLU A 264 -43.11 1.08 -39.12
C GLU A 264 -43.62 1.44 -37.70
N ALA A 265 -43.75 0.44 -36.82
CA ALA A 265 -44.08 0.64 -35.41
C ALA A 265 -43.00 1.45 -34.69
N LYS A 266 -41.71 1.12 -34.92
CA LYS A 266 -40.59 1.89 -34.37
C LYS A 266 -40.60 3.34 -34.83
N GLU A 267 -40.69 3.59 -36.14
CA GLU A 267 -40.68 4.94 -36.71
C GLU A 267 -41.83 5.78 -36.14
N SER A 268 -43.01 5.17 -35.98
CA SER A 268 -44.15 5.83 -35.36
C SER A 268 -43.91 6.19 -33.88
N LEU A 269 -43.32 5.28 -33.08
CA LEU A 269 -42.97 5.55 -31.67
C LEU A 269 -41.92 6.65 -31.52
N VAL A 270 -40.92 6.68 -32.41
CA VAL A 270 -39.88 7.72 -32.45
C VAL A 270 -40.47 9.08 -32.85
N ALA A 271 -41.37 9.11 -33.84
CA ALA A 271 -42.01 10.33 -34.34
C ALA A 271 -42.89 11.05 -33.29
N MET A 272 -43.36 10.34 -32.26
CA MET A 272 -44.22 10.91 -31.21
C MET A 272 -43.51 11.86 -30.23
N GLY A 273 -42.19 12.06 -30.35
CA GLY A 273 -41.46 13.21 -29.80
C GLY A 273 -41.34 13.36 -28.28
N ASP A 274 -42.14 12.68 -27.45
CA ASP A 274 -42.05 12.74 -25.98
C ASP A 274 -42.57 11.46 -25.30
N LYS A 275 -41.70 10.82 -24.50
CA LYS A 275 -41.92 9.71 -23.53
C LYS A 275 -43.08 8.75 -23.82
N VAL A 276 -42.82 7.78 -24.71
CA VAL A 276 -43.15 6.40 -24.34
C VAL A 276 -42.32 6.11 -23.10
N THR A 277 -42.95 5.72 -21.99
CA THR A 277 -42.19 5.45 -20.76
C THR A 277 -41.60 4.05 -20.90
N PHE A 278 -40.31 3.99 -21.21
CA PHE A 278 -39.50 2.78 -21.14
C PHE A 278 -38.94 2.61 -19.72
N ALA A 279 -38.59 1.39 -19.33
CA ALA A 279 -37.77 1.19 -18.14
C ALA A 279 -36.39 1.87 -18.32
N PRO A 280 -35.72 2.31 -17.24
CA PRO A 280 -34.52 3.17 -17.31
C PRO A 280 -33.31 2.59 -18.07
N ASP A 281 -33.31 1.28 -18.32
CA ASP A 281 -32.21 0.47 -18.84
C ASP A 281 -32.52 -0.17 -20.20
N MET A 282 -33.65 0.18 -20.82
CA MET A 282 -34.13 -0.44 -22.05
C MET A 282 -33.84 0.39 -23.31
N GLU A 283 -33.25 -0.26 -24.32
CA GLU A 283 -32.96 0.31 -25.65
C GLU A 283 -33.53 -0.56 -26.79
N PHE A 284 -33.80 0.07 -27.94
CA PHE A 284 -34.21 -0.65 -29.16
C PHE A 284 -33.01 -1.31 -29.84
N VAL A 285 -33.01 -2.63 -29.90
CA VAL A 285 -31.98 -3.47 -30.55
C VAL A 285 -32.59 -4.16 -31.77
N GLN A 286 -31.91 -4.16 -32.92
CA GLN A 286 -32.39 -4.86 -34.11
C GLN A 286 -32.09 -6.37 -34.01
N GLY A 287 -33.14 -7.21 -34.09
CA GLY A 287 -33.04 -8.66 -34.17
C GLY A 287 -32.67 -9.16 -35.56
N ALA A 288 -32.30 -10.44 -35.66
CA ALA A 288 -31.88 -11.09 -36.90
C ALA A 288 -33.00 -11.21 -37.96
N ASP A 289 -34.25 -11.10 -37.55
CA ASP A 289 -35.45 -11.07 -38.39
C ASP A 289 -35.75 -9.67 -38.96
N GLY A 290 -34.93 -8.66 -38.63
CA GLY A 290 -35.10 -7.27 -39.04
C GLY A 290 -36.04 -6.45 -38.15
N ASN A 291 -36.74 -7.10 -37.21
CA ASN A 291 -37.58 -6.44 -36.21
C ASN A 291 -36.71 -5.82 -35.12
N TYR A 292 -37.18 -4.74 -34.50
CA TYR A 292 -36.54 -4.10 -33.36
C TYR A 292 -37.16 -4.60 -32.06
N MET A 293 -36.35 -5.11 -31.16
CA MET A 293 -36.77 -5.50 -29.81
C MET A 293 -36.34 -4.45 -28.80
N LEU A 294 -37.10 -4.31 -27.72
CA LEU A 294 -36.70 -3.50 -26.58
C LEU A 294 -35.96 -4.40 -25.57
N ALA A 295 -34.68 -4.15 -25.30
CA ALA A 295 -33.81 -4.98 -24.46
C ALA A 295 -33.05 -4.17 -23.40
N ILE A 296 -32.75 -4.79 -22.25
CA ILE A 296 -31.90 -4.23 -21.21
C ILE A 296 -30.44 -4.23 -21.70
N VAL A 297 -29.75 -3.09 -21.64
CA VAL A 297 -28.36 -2.97 -22.11
C VAL A 297 -27.40 -2.62 -20.97
N HIS A 298 -26.36 -3.43 -20.78
CA HIS A 298 -25.26 -3.17 -19.85
C HIS A 298 -24.09 -2.52 -20.62
N LYS A 299 -23.61 -1.34 -20.19
CA LYS A 299 -22.57 -0.57 -20.89
C LYS A 299 -21.44 -0.10 -19.97
N HIS A 300 -20.22 -0.06 -20.50
CA HIS A 300 -19.03 0.61 -19.95
C HIS A 300 -18.39 1.47 -21.03
N ASP A 301 -18.17 2.77 -20.80
CA ASP A 301 -17.52 3.67 -21.78
C ASP A 301 -18.05 3.52 -23.22
N ASP A 302 -19.39 3.48 -23.35
CA ASP A 302 -20.12 3.23 -24.61
C ASP A 302 -19.94 1.82 -25.24
N VAL A 303 -19.21 0.92 -24.60
CA VAL A 303 -19.09 -0.50 -24.97
C VAL A 303 -20.26 -1.29 -24.40
N SER A 304 -21.01 -1.98 -25.26
CA SER A 304 -22.16 -2.82 -24.85
C SER A 304 -21.73 -4.25 -24.53
N PHE A 305 -22.35 -4.82 -23.49
CA PHE A 305 -22.10 -6.18 -23.01
C PHE A 305 -23.32 -7.08 -23.26
N THR A 306 -23.04 -8.34 -23.57
CA THR A 306 -24.03 -9.39 -23.78
C THR A 306 -24.19 -10.21 -22.50
N GLU A 307 -25.42 -10.63 -22.17
CA GLU A 307 -25.63 -11.48 -20.99
C GLU A 307 -24.88 -12.81 -21.15
N PHE A 308 -24.14 -13.21 -20.11
CA PHE A 308 -23.53 -14.52 -20.04
C PHE A 308 -24.56 -15.57 -19.61
N THR A 309 -24.83 -16.52 -20.51
CA THR A 309 -25.73 -17.67 -20.29
C THR A 309 -24.99 -18.97 -20.55
N THR A 310 -25.54 -20.12 -20.11
CA THR A 310 -24.95 -21.43 -20.44
C THR A 310 -24.90 -21.72 -21.94
N SER A 311 -25.75 -21.06 -22.73
CA SER A 311 -25.73 -21.09 -24.20
C SER A 311 -24.67 -20.17 -24.83
N SER A 312 -24.00 -19.32 -24.06
CA SER A 312 -22.93 -18.46 -24.56
C SER A 312 -21.66 -19.25 -24.91
N LEU A 313 -21.52 -20.49 -24.42
CA LEU A 313 -20.37 -21.35 -24.70
C LEU A 313 -20.56 -22.16 -25.99
N ASN A 314 -19.51 -22.23 -26.81
CA ASN A 314 -19.40 -23.17 -27.93
C ASN A 314 -18.58 -24.38 -27.48
N GLY A 315 -19.26 -25.39 -26.95
CA GLY A 315 -18.62 -26.46 -26.19
C GLY A 315 -18.15 -25.92 -24.84
N ASP A 316 -16.83 -25.85 -24.64
CA ASP A 316 -16.21 -25.29 -23.43
C ASP A 316 -15.59 -23.91 -23.68
N ALA A 317 -15.60 -23.43 -24.93
CA ALA A 317 -14.99 -22.16 -25.31
C ALA A 317 -16.00 -21.00 -25.29
N LEU A 318 -15.60 -19.87 -24.72
CA LEU A 318 -16.34 -18.62 -24.81
C LEU A 318 -15.83 -17.85 -26.06
N PRO A 319 -16.71 -17.54 -27.04
CA PRO A 319 -16.33 -16.75 -28.21
C PRO A 319 -15.87 -15.34 -27.85
N ALA A 320 -15.20 -14.65 -28.80
CA ALA A 320 -14.83 -13.25 -28.62
C ALA A 320 -16.05 -12.37 -28.32
N GLY A 321 -15.89 -11.45 -27.37
CA GLY A 321 -16.93 -10.48 -27.05
C GLY A 321 -16.93 -9.98 -25.61
N ASN A 322 -17.89 -9.12 -25.33
CA ASN A 322 -18.08 -8.49 -24.03
C ASN A 322 -19.26 -9.15 -23.32
N TYR A 323 -19.04 -9.72 -22.14
CA TYR A 323 -20.03 -10.50 -21.40
C TYR A 323 -20.27 -9.95 -20.01
N TYR A 324 -21.51 -9.98 -19.52
CA TYR A 324 -21.82 -9.58 -18.15
C TYR A 324 -22.75 -10.57 -17.43
N LEU A 325 -22.67 -10.60 -16.10
CA LEU A 325 -23.57 -11.40 -15.27
C LEU A 325 -24.84 -10.64 -14.88
N THR A 326 -25.98 -11.31 -14.97
CA THR A 326 -27.29 -10.83 -14.50
C THR A 326 -27.65 -11.40 -13.13
N GLU A 327 -27.11 -12.57 -12.78
CA GLU A 327 -27.30 -13.28 -11.52
C GLU A 327 -26.01 -14.02 -11.12
N ASP A 328 -25.96 -14.54 -9.89
CA ASP A 328 -24.87 -15.41 -9.47
C ASP A 328 -24.87 -16.70 -10.30
N LYS A 329 -23.74 -17.06 -10.90
CA LYS A 329 -23.60 -18.23 -11.77
C LYS A 329 -22.61 -19.24 -11.19
N GLN A 330 -23.04 -20.49 -11.19
CA GLN A 330 -22.18 -21.63 -10.86
C GLN A 330 -21.67 -22.28 -12.15
N GLN A 331 -20.38 -22.61 -12.20
CA GLN A 331 -19.77 -23.40 -13.27
C GLN A 331 -19.33 -24.77 -12.77
N THR A 332 -19.54 -25.78 -13.60
CA THR A 332 -19.12 -27.17 -13.34
C THR A 332 -17.99 -27.63 -14.25
N ARG A 333 -17.49 -26.74 -15.12
CA ARG A 333 -16.34 -26.94 -16.01
C ARG A 333 -15.60 -25.61 -16.22
N ALA A 334 -14.35 -25.69 -16.67
CA ALA A 334 -13.57 -24.51 -17.03
C ALA A 334 -14.12 -23.84 -18.30
N ILE A 335 -13.99 -22.51 -18.37
CA ILE A 335 -14.31 -21.69 -19.54
C ILE A 335 -13.00 -21.43 -20.29
N HIS A 336 -12.91 -21.90 -21.53
CA HIS A 336 -11.75 -21.73 -22.38
C HIS A 336 -11.85 -20.42 -23.17
N ILE A 337 -10.81 -19.59 -23.10
CA ILE A 337 -10.70 -18.31 -23.80
C ILE A 337 -9.66 -18.47 -24.91
N LYS A 338 -10.11 -18.38 -26.17
CA LYS A 338 -9.26 -18.56 -27.37
C LYS A 338 -9.13 -17.29 -28.20
N GLU A 339 -9.91 -16.28 -27.86
CA GLU A 339 -9.97 -14.97 -28.51
C GLU A 339 -10.13 -13.88 -27.44
N GLU A 340 -10.32 -12.63 -27.83
CA GLU A 340 -10.46 -11.49 -26.91
C GLU A 340 -11.83 -11.48 -26.20
N VAL A 341 -11.81 -11.54 -24.87
CA VAL A 341 -13.01 -11.54 -24.02
C VAL A 341 -12.89 -10.49 -22.92
N ILE A 342 -13.91 -9.66 -22.78
CA ILE A 342 -14.09 -8.77 -21.62
C ILE A 342 -15.27 -9.29 -20.81
N PHE A 343 -15.05 -9.63 -19.54
CA PHE A 343 -16.02 -10.24 -18.66
C PHE A 343 -16.31 -9.34 -17.46
N CYS A 344 -17.50 -8.74 -17.44
CA CYS A 344 -17.98 -7.92 -16.34
C CYS A 344 -18.77 -8.77 -15.34
N LEU A 345 -18.35 -8.76 -14.07
CA LEU A 345 -19.10 -9.42 -13.01
C LEU A 345 -20.41 -8.72 -12.66
N ASN A 346 -20.52 -7.42 -12.94
CA ASN A 346 -21.74 -6.62 -12.69
C ASN A 346 -22.32 -6.83 -11.27
N GLY A 347 -21.45 -6.87 -10.27
CA GLY A 347 -21.83 -7.14 -8.88
C GLY A 347 -22.48 -8.51 -8.64
N LYS A 348 -22.11 -9.53 -9.41
CA LYS A 348 -22.56 -10.93 -9.25
C LYS A 348 -21.39 -11.88 -9.03
N ARG A 349 -21.68 -13.06 -8.49
CA ARG A 349 -20.68 -14.10 -8.23
C ARG A 349 -20.59 -15.09 -9.37
N LEU A 350 -19.37 -15.39 -9.81
CA LEU A 350 -19.06 -16.54 -10.64
C LEU A 350 -18.25 -17.53 -9.79
N TYR A 351 -18.78 -18.72 -9.52
CA TYR A 351 -18.15 -19.69 -8.62
C TYR A 351 -18.17 -21.10 -9.19
N GLY A 352 -17.14 -21.89 -8.84
CA GLY A 352 -16.93 -23.22 -9.38
C GLY A 352 -17.29 -24.32 -8.39
N GLU A 353 -17.86 -25.43 -8.85
CA GLU A 353 -17.97 -26.67 -8.08
C GLU A 353 -17.18 -27.79 -8.74
N GLY A 354 -16.17 -28.30 -8.04
CA GLY A 354 -15.33 -29.40 -8.52
C GLY A 354 -14.42 -29.06 -9.71
N ILE A 355 -14.29 -27.79 -10.06
CA ILE A 355 -13.39 -27.32 -11.12
C ILE A 355 -12.04 -26.92 -10.56
N SER A 356 -10.97 -27.28 -11.28
CA SER A 356 -9.61 -26.87 -10.94
C SER A 356 -9.38 -25.40 -11.22
N GLN A 357 -9.92 -24.89 -12.33
CA GLN A 357 -9.82 -23.50 -12.80
C GLN A 357 -11.13 -23.01 -13.42
N MET A 358 -11.43 -21.72 -13.27
CA MET A 358 -12.61 -21.10 -13.90
C MET A 358 -12.33 -20.73 -15.34
N PHE A 359 -11.19 -20.09 -15.60
CA PHE A 359 -10.80 -19.63 -16.92
C PHE A 359 -9.47 -20.24 -17.34
N ILE A 360 -9.41 -20.78 -18.55
CA ILE A 360 -8.20 -21.26 -19.19
C ILE A 360 -7.99 -20.39 -20.43
N VAL A 361 -6.95 -19.57 -20.42
CA VAL A 361 -6.62 -18.71 -21.57
C VAL A 361 -5.63 -19.47 -22.46
N GLU A 362 -6.11 -19.89 -23.62
CA GLU A 362 -5.36 -20.64 -24.63
C GLU A 362 -4.67 -19.70 -25.64
N ASP A 363 -3.89 -20.29 -26.55
CA ASP A 363 -3.16 -19.58 -27.61
C ASP A 363 -4.07 -18.66 -28.43
N GLY A 364 -3.71 -17.37 -28.47
CA GLY A 364 -4.47 -16.29 -29.12
C GLY A 364 -5.61 -15.68 -28.29
N GLY A 365 -5.90 -16.18 -27.08
CA GLY A 365 -6.93 -15.64 -26.19
C GLY A 365 -6.44 -14.50 -25.29
N SER A 366 -7.33 -13.57 -24.93
CA SER A 366 -7.10 -12.56 -23.89
C SER A 366 -8.34 -12.42 -23.03
N LEU A 367 -8.18 -12.37 -21.71
CA LEU A 367 -9.27 -12.15 -20.78
C LEU A 367 -9.05 -10.88 -19.96
N THR A 368 -10.03 -9.98 -20.02
CA THR A 368 -10.16 -8.84 -19.09
C THR A 368 -11.32 -9.08 -18.14
N ILE A 369 -11.09 -9.07 -16.83
CA ILE A 369 -12.16 -9.13 -15.83
C ILE A 369 -12.36 -7.77 -15.17
N CYS A 370 -13.60 -7.30 -15.16
CA CYS A 370 -14.00 -6.06 -14.51
C CYS A 370 -15.23 -6.24 -13.59
N ASP A 371 -15.40 -5.33 -12.62
CA ASP A 371 -16.61 -5.26 -11.81
C ASP A 371 -17.01 -3.80 -11.56
N CYS A 372 -18.08 -3.40 -12.24
CA CYS A 372 -18.52 -2.01 -12.31
C CYS A 372 -19.50 -1.58 -11.22
N GLN A 373 -19.89 -2.48 -10.32
CA GLN A 373 -20.81 -2.18 -9.21
C GLN A 373 -20.09 -2.14 -7.85
N SER A 374 -18.75 -2.11 -7.85
CA SER A 374 -17.89 -2.31 -6.67
C SER A 374 -17.77 -1.11 -5.71
N GLU A 375 -18.49 0.01 -5.93
CA GLU A 375 -18.45 1.18 -5.04
C GLU A 375 -19.12 0.97 -3.66
N ASN A 376 -19.75 -0.17 -3.40
CA ASN A 376 -20.25 -0.53 -2.07
C ASN A 376 -19.37 -1.61 -1.41
N ASP A 377 -18.46 -1.16 -0.54
CA ASP A 377 -17.52 -1.94 0.28
C ASP A 377 -18.10 -3.15 1.06
N GLU A 378 -19.43 -3.24 1.18
CA GLU A 378 -20.14 -4.27 1.95
C GLU A 378 -20.57 -5.51 1.13
N VAL A 379 -20.48 -5.47 -0.21
CA VAL A 379 -20.78 -6.63 -1.08
C VAL A 379 -19.53 -7.01 -1.87
N ARG A 380 -18.56 -7.61 -1.19
CA ARG A 380 -17.33 -8.15 -1.80
C ARG A 380 -17.69 -9.47 -2.50
N HIS A 381 -17.39 -9.60 -3.79
CA HIS A 381 -17.78 -10.78 -4.60
C HIS A 381 -16.66 -11.80 -4.64
N TYR A 382 -16.93 -13.02 -4.18
CA TYR A 382 -15.97 -14.11 -4.05
C TYR A 382 -16.02 -15.00 -5.30
N TYR A 383 -14.89 -15.18 -6.00
CA TYR A 383 -14.65 -16.45 -6.69
C TYR A 383 -14.44 -17.52 -5.60
N THR A 384 -15.04 -18.70 -5.74
CA THR A 384 -14.71 -19.88 -4.92
C THR A 384 -14.28 -20.97 -5.89
N LEU A 385 -13.07 -21.49 -5.70
CA LEU A 385 -12.39 -22.36 -6.67
C LEU A 385 -11.80 -23.58 -5.97
N GLY A 386 -11.76 -24.69 -6.69
CA GLY A 386 -11.18 -25.94 -6.21
C GLY A 386 -9.65 -25.90 -6.10
N GLU A 387 -9.04 -27.08 -6.18
CA GLU A 387 -7.66 -27.36 -5.77
C GLU A 387 -6.54 -26.58 -6.50
N ASN A 388 -6.78 -25.78 -7.55
CA ASN A 388 -5.73 -25.05 -8.30
C ASN A 388 -6.09 -23.59 -8.77
N GLY A 389 -7.09 -22.95 -8.14
CA GLY A 389 -7.52 -21.54 -8.36
C GLY A 389 -7.78 -21.05 -9.79
N LEU A 390 -7.88 -19.73 -10.00
CA LEU A 390 -8.77 -19.11 -11.00
C LEU A 390 -8.26 -19.21 -12.45
N TYR A 391 -6.94 -19.22 -12.64
CA TYR A 391 -6.28 -19.02 -13.92
C TYR A 391 -5.07 -19.94 -14.14
N GLU A 392 -5.01 -20.61 -15.29
CA GLU A 392 -3.76 -21.12 -15.89
C GLU A 392 -3.58 -20.53 -17.28
N PHE A 393 -2.47 -19.84 -17.48
CA PHE A 393 -2.07 -19.30 -18.79
C PHE A 393 -1.12 -20.28 -19.46
N THR A 394 -1.35 -20.71 -20.70
CA THR A 394 -0.44 -21.64 -21.41
C THR A 394 0.24 -21.05 -22.65
N ASP A 395 0.09 -19.75 -22.92
CA ASP A 395 0.53 -19.12 -24.17
C ASP A 395 1.44 -17.88 -24.03
N THR A 396 2.36 -17.77 -24.99
CA THR A 396 3.50 -16.87 -25.12
C THR A 396 3.22 -15.47 -25.70
N GLN A 397 1.98 -15.11 -26.10
CA GLN A 397 1.75 -13.92 -26.95
C GLN A 397 0.63 -12.92 -26.57
N THR A 398 -0.12 -13.09 -25.46
CA THR A 398 -1.21 -12.15 -25.12
C THR A 398 -1.12 -11.56 -23.70
N GLU A 399 -1.59 -10.31 -23.57
CA GLU A 399 -1.72 -9.60 -22.31
C GLU A 399 -3.09 -9.90 -21.68
N ASN A 400 -3.10 -10.24 -20.39
CA ASN A 400 -4.31 -10.56 -19.62
C ASN A 400 -4.47 -9.58 -18.45
N TYR A 401 -5.70 -9.13 -18.21
CA TYR A 401 -5.95 -7.98 -17.35
C TYR A 401 -6.99 -8.29 -16.28
N ILE A 402 -6.70 -7.90 -15.04
CA ILE A 402 -7.71 -7.73 -14.00
C ILE A 402 -7.79 -6.25 -13.65
N VAL A 403 -8.96 -5.67 -13.89
CA VAL A 403 -9.26 -4.25 -13.61
C VAL A 403 -10.25 -4.10 -12.44
N GLY A 404 -10.88 -5.18 -11.96
CA GLY A 404 -11.81 -5.18 -10.82
C GLY A 404 -12.26 -6.58 -10.36
N GLY A 405 -13.00 -6.65 -9.24
CA GLY A 405 -13.51 -7.89 -8.62
C GLY A 405 -12.61 -8.45 -7.50
N VAL A 406 -13.05 -9.53 -6.80
CA VAL A 406 -12.28 -10.18 -5.72
C VAL A 406 -12.07 -11.68 -5.96
N ILE A 407 -10.82 -12.14 -5.99
CA ILE A 407 -10.43 -13.56 -6.12
C ILE A 407 -10.10 -14.14 -4.75
N SER A 408 -10.82 -15.17 -4.34
CA SER A 408 -10.77 -15.70 -2.97
C SER A 408 -10.97 -17.20 -2.88
N ASP A 409 -10.80 -17.76 -1.69
CA ASP A 409 -11.06 -19.17 -1.37
C ASP A 409 -10.43 -20.19 -2.33
N ALA A 410 -9.37 -19.81 -3.06
CA ALA A 410 -8.68 -20.67 -4.00
C ALA A 410 -7.48 -21.37 -3.35
N ASN A 411 -7.17 -22.57 -3.81
CA ASN A 411 -5.90 -23.24 -3.54
C ASN A 411 -4.86 -22.86 -4.61
N GLY A 412 -4.50 -21.57 -4.64
CA GLY A 412 -3.57 -20.94 -5.59
C GLY A 412 -4.27 -20.12 -6.66
N ALA A 413 -4.45 -18.82 -6.43
CA ALA A 413 -5.37 -17.95 -7.16
C ALA A 413 -5.03 -17.75 -8.65
N ILE A 414 -3.76 -17.58 -9.01
CA ILE A 414 -3.33 -17.28 -10.38
C ILE A 414 -2.04 -18.02 -10.70
N LEU A 415 -2.01 -18.75 -11.82
CA LEU A 415 -0.81 -19.40 -12.38
C LEU A 415 -0.49 -18.86 -13.77
N VAL A 416 0.66 -18.19 -13.89
CA VAL A 416 1.21 -17.62 -15.13
C VAL A 416 2.38 -18.47 -15.60
N ASN A 417 2.17 -19.29 -16.64
CA ASN A 417 3.22 -20.17 -17.17
C ASN A 417 4.15 -19.48 -18.17
N GLU A 418 5.07 -20.27 -18.71
CA GLU A 418 6.17 -19.82 -19.55
C GLU A 418 5.72 -18.96 -20.74
N GLY A 419 6.34 -17.79 -20.88
CA GLY A 419 6.06 -16.80 -21.92
C GLY A 419 4.77 -16.01 -21.75
N CYS A 420 3.93 -16.36 -20.78
CA CYS A 420 2.66 -15.68 -20.55
C CYS A 420 2.87 -14.33 -19.84
N SER A 421 1.87 -13.45 -19.95
CA SER A 421 1.84 -12.19 -19.19
C SER A 421 0.50 -11.94 -18.48
N PHE A 422 0.59 -11.35 -17.29
CA PHE A 422 -0.57 -10.97 -16.47
C PHE A 422 -0.36 -9.58 -15.85
N THR A 423 -1.39 -8.74 -15.93
CA THR A 423 -1.39 -7.38 -15.37
C THR A 423 -2.55 -7.19 -14.38
N LEU A 424 -2.23 -6.83 -13.14
CA LEU A 424 -3.18 -6.36 -12.13
C LEU A 424 -3.23 -4.84 -12.16
N GLN A 425 -4.29 -4.27 -12.75
CA GLN A 425 -4.54 -2.82 -12.78
C GLN A 425 -5.50 -2.39 -11.67
N GLY A 426 -6.35 -3.31 -11.21
CA GLY A 426 -7.34 -3.12 -10.16
C GLY A 426 -7.78 -4.45 -9.56
N GLY A 427 -8.86 -4.45 -8.77
CA GLY A 427 -9.37 -5.66 -8.11
C GLY A 427 -8.53 -6.14 -6.91
N ILE A 428 -8.97 -7.23 -6.28
CA ILE A 428 -8.40 -7.75 -5.03
C ILE A 428 -8.21 -9.27 -5.14
N ILE A 429 -7.03 -9.79 -4.79
CA ILE A 429 -6.76 -11.23 -4.64
C ILE A 429 -6.61 -11.50 -3.14
N ALA A 430 -7.64 -12.05 -2.49
CA ALA A 430 -7.68 -12.14 -1.04
C ALA A 430 -8.22 -13.42 -0.41
N GLY A 431 -7.65 -13.80 0.73
CA GLY A 431 -8.15 -14.91 1.54
C GLY A 431 -7.91 -16.28 0.93
N ASN A 432 -7.03 -16.40 -0.08
CA ASN A 432 -6.71 -17.66 -0.72
C ASN A 432 -5.85 -18.51 0.23
N LYS A 433 -6.19 -19.80 0.36
CA LYS A 433 -5.58 -20.70 1.33
C LYS A 433 -4.89 -21.85 0.61
N MET A 434 -3.56 -21.77 0.53
CA MET A 434 -2.75 -22.80 -0.09
C MET A 434 -2.51 -23.92 0.93
N SER A 435 -3.10 -25.08 0.65
CA SER A 435 -3.12 -26.24 1.55
C SER A 435 -2.10 -27.33 1.17
N SER A 436 -1.50 -27.22 -0.02
CA SER A 436 -0.54 -28.20 -0.54
C SER A 436 0.80 -27.55 -0.85
N GLY A 437 1.87 -28.33 -0.73
CA GLY A 437 3.24 -27.82 -0.80
C GLY A 437 3.73 -27.29 -2.14
N ALA A 438 2.89 -27.24 -3.16
CA ALA A 438 3.18 -26.70 -4.49
C ALA A 438 2.14 -25.66 -4.96
N SER A 439 1.27 -25.19 -4.04
CA SER A 439 0.27 -24.17 -4.32
C SER A 439 0.78 -22.82 -3.79
N GLU A 440 0.83 -21.81 -4.66
CA GLU A 440 1.22 -20.42 -4.38
C GLU A 440 0.08 -19.48 -4.81
N CYS A 441 -0.07 -18.30 -4.19
CA CYS A 441 -1.26 -17.47 -4.41
C CYS A 441 -1.26 -16.90 -5.83
N VAL A 442 -0.23 -16.12 -6.16
CA VAL A 442 0.05 -15.70 -7.54
C VAL A 442 1.41 -16.25 -7.93
N LYS A 443 1.43 -17.19 -8.87
CA LYS A 443 2.65 -17.84 -9.35
C LYS A 443 2.99 -17.42 -10.77
N ALA A 444 4.21 -16.96 -10.97
CA ALA A 444 4.79 -16.77 -12.28
C ALA A 444 5.96 -17.73 -12.49
N SER A 445 5.98 -18.45 -13.61
CA SER A 445 7.04 -19.39 -13.98
C SER A 445 7.51 -19.14 -15.41
N GLN A 446 8.68 -18.55 -15.57
CA GLN A 446 9.19 -18.03 -16.85
C GLN A 446 8.23 -17.05 -17.53
N ALA A 447 7.59 -16.20 -16.74
CA ALA A 447 6.49 -15.34 -17.17
C ALA A 447 6.73 -13.87 -16.83
N THR A 448 5.82 -13.00 -17.30
CA THR A 448 5.80 -11.57 -16.95
C THR A 448 4.58 -11.23 -16.10
N LEU A 449 4.81 -10.63 -14.94
CA LEU A 449 3.79 -10.14 -14.02
C LEU A 449 3.89 -8.62 -13.89
N ARG A 450 2.77 -7.91 -14.02
CA ARG A 450 2.70 -6.46 -13.79
C ARG A 450 1.66 -6.14 -12.72
N ILE A 451 2.02 -5.29 -11.77
CA ILE A 451 1.13 -4.76 -10.73
C ILE A 451 1.13 -3.24 -10.85
N GLU A 452 0.11 -2.71 -11.49
CA GLU A 452 -0.10 -1.28 -11.72
C GLU A 452 -1.11 -0.69 -10.71
N GLY A 453 -1.96 -1.55 -10.13
CA GLY A 453 -2.94 -1.21 -9.10
C GLY A 453 -3.50 -2.47 -8.42
N GLY A 454 -4.66 -2.33 -7.76
CA GLY A 454 -5.30 -3.43 -7.05
C GLY A 454 -4.58 -3.88 -5.76
N ALA A 455 -5.02 -5.01 -5.19
CA ALA A 455 -4.44 -5.55 -3.95
C ALA A 455 -4.30 -7.08 -3.97
N ILE A 456 -3.22 -7.61 -3.40
CA ILE A 456 -3.02 -9.03 -3.09
C ILE A 456 -2.92 -9.13 -1.57
N VAL A 457 -4.00 -9.53 -0.89
CA VAL A 457 -4.13 -9.34 0.56
C VAL A 457 -4.64 -10.55 1.35
N GLY A 458 -4.03 -10.85 2.49
CA GLY A 458 -4.59 -11.85 3.41
C GLY A 458 -4.54 -13.29 2.88
N ASN A 459 -3.63 -13.59 1.96
CA ASN A 459 -3.45 -14.93 1.41
C ASN A 459 -2.53 -15.75 2.32
N VAL A 460 -2.84 -17.03 2.52
CA VAL A 460 -2.22 -17.86 3.56
C VAL A 460 -1.68 -19.16 2.98
N GLY A 461 -0.36 -19.27 2.88
CA GLY A 461 0.38 -20.49 2.56
C GLY A 461 0.90 -21.16 3.82
N ALA A 462 0.02 -21.89 4.53
CA ALA A 462 0.32 -22.42 5.87
C ALA A 462 1.29 -23.62 5.88
N SER A 463 1.55 -24.26 4.72
CA SER A 463 2.50 -25.36 4.63
C SER A 463 3.94 -24.86 4.82
N SER A 464 4.78 -25.66 5.47
CA SER A 464 6.23 -25.44 5.61
C SER A 464 7.01 -25.58 4.29
N SER A 465 6.32 -25.59 3.16
CA SER A 465 6.89 -25.60 1.81
C SER A 465 6.26 -24.54 0.91
N CYS A 466 5.29 -23.76 1.41
CA CYS A 466 4.73 -22.63 0.68
C CYS A 466 5.70 -21.44 0.78
N ASN A 467 6.05 -20.91 -0.38
CA ASN A 467 6.82 -19.67 -0.56
C ASN A 467 5.94 -18.66 -1.30
N GLY A 468 6.18 -17.37 -1.13
CA GLY A 468 5.44 -16.34 -1.86
C GLY A 468 3.97 -16.30 -1.44
N GLY A 469 3.71 -15.90 -0.19
CA GLY A 469 2.35 -15.87 0.37
C GLY A 469 1.40 -15.01 -0.46
N GLY A 470 1.90 -13.88 -0.98
CA GLY A 470 1.26 -13.09 -2.03
C GLY A 470 1.68 -13.52 -3.44
N VAL A 471 2.97 -13.39 -3.76
CA VAL A 471 3.54 -13.60 -5.10
C VAL A 471 4.75 -14.50 -5.06
N TYR A 472 4.80 -15.48 -5.96
CA TYR A 472 5.92 -16.38 -6.19
C TYR A 472 6.44 -16.24 -7.62
N LEU A 473 7.73 -15.92 -7.78
CA LEU A 473 8.42 -15.80 -9.06
C LEU A 473 9.48 -16.89 -9.21
N ASP A 474 9.37 -17.70 -10.26
CA ASP A 474 10.44 -18.58 -10.75
C ASP A 474 10.86 -18.18 -12.17
N ARG A 475 12.11 -17.77 -12.33
CA ARG A 475 12.69 -17.34 -13.62
C ARG A 475 11.83 -16.32 -14.38
N SER A 476 11.14 -15.45 -13.65
CA SER A 476 10.10 -14.56 -14.15
C SER A 476 10.49 -13.09 -14.00
N VAL A 477 9.69 -12.20 -14.58
CA VAL A 477 9.82 -10.75 -14.40
C VAL A 477 8.58 -10.22 -13.68
N LEU A 478 8.74 -9.51 -12.58
CA LEU A 478 7.69 -8.73 -11.91
C LEU A 478 8.00 -7.25 -12.04
N THR A 479 7.04 -6.46 -12.50
CA THR A 479 7.10 -4.99 -12.46
C THR A 479 5.95 -4.45 -11.62
N MET A 480 6.26 -3.72 -10.56
CA MET A 480 5.30 -3.10 -9.64
C MET A 480 5.47 -1.58 -9.69
N THR A 481 4.49 -0.91 -10.29
CA THR A 481 4.41 0.57 -10.37
C THR A 481 3.36 1.14 -9.41
N GLY A 482 2.47 0.28 -8.90
CA GLY A 482 1.42 0.60 -7.95
C GLY A 482 0.91 -0.65 -7.24
N GLY A 483 -0.30 -0.58 -6.70
CA GLY A 483 -0.94 -1.70 -5.99
C GLY A 483 -0.40 -1.96 -4.58
N ARG A 484 -1.04 -2.92 -3.89
CA ARG A 484 -0.75 -3.29 -2.50
C ARG A 484 -0.58 -4.80 -2.35
N ILE A 485 0.55 -5.27 -1.82
CA ILE A 485 0.75 -6.68 -1.43
C ILE A 485 0.82 -6.71 0.10
N ALA A 486 -0.23 -7.21 0.77
CA ALA A 486 -0.32 -7.04 2.21
C ALA A 486 -0.91 -8.20 3.00
N GLU A 487 -0.58 -8.29 4.29
CA GLU A 487 -1.19 -9.27 5.22
C GLU A 487 -1.08 -10.72 4.73
N ASN A 488 -0.14 -11.01 3.82
CA ASN A 488 0.04 -12.35 3.28
C ASN A 488 1.00 -13.15 4.16
N TYR A 489 0.76 -14.46 4.27
CA TYR A 489 1.54 -15.36 5.09
C TYR A 489 2.13 -16.49 4.26
N ALA A 490 3.45 -16.73 4.39
CA ALA A 490 4.13 -17.90 3.86
C ALA A 490 4.79 -18.70 4.98
N GLY A 491 4.62 -20.02 4.99
CA GLY A 491 5.24 -20.89 6.00
C GLY A 491 6.78 -20.97 5.92
N GLN A 492 7.38 -20.55 4.79
CA GLN A 492 8.83 -20.50 4.59
C GLN A 492 9.28 -19.09 4.18
N TRP A 493 9.23 -18.75 2.90
CA TRP A 493 9.97 -17.59 2.40
C TRP A 493 9.11 -16.63 1.61
N GLY A 494 9.35 -15.33 1.76
CA GLY A 494 8.66 -14.30 0.99
C GLY A 494 7.18 -14.23 1.36
N GLY A 495 6.83 -13.60 2.48
CA GLY A 495 5.44 -13.47 2.91
C GLY A 495 4.65 -12.69 1.87
N GLY A 496 5.17 -11.55 1.45
CA GLY A 496 4.68 -10.78 0.30
C GLY A 496 5.14 -11.38 -1.02
N VAL A 497 6.45 -11.30 -1.30
CA VAL A 497 7.06 -11.70 -2.58
C VAL A 497 8.22 -12.67 -2.35
N TYR A 498 8.21 -13.78 -3.06
CA TYR A 498 9.36 -14.68 -3.21
C TYR A 498 9.90 -14.59 -4.64
N ALA A 499 11.18 -14.28 -4.80
CA ALA A 499 11.85 -14.19 -6.10
C ALA A 499 13.00 -15.19 -6.23
N SER A 500 12.87 -16.11 -7.19
CA SER A 500 13.89 -17.11 -7.54
C SER A 500 14.37 -16.99 -8.99
N ALA A 501 15.66 -16.70 -9.18
CA ALA A 501 16.30 -16.48 -10.48
C ALA A 501 15.50 -15.52 -11.39
N SER A 502 14.86 -14.53 -10.77
CA SER A 502 13.83 -13.65 -11.34
C SER A 502 14.26 -12.19 -11.23
N THR A 503 13.68 -11.33 -12.07
CA THR A 503 13.82 -9.88 -11.94
C THR A 503 12.56 -9.30 -11.31
N PHE A 504 12.70 -8.61 -10.19
CA PHE A 504 11.65 -7.81 -9.58
C PHE A 504 12.01 -6.34 -9.74
N THR A 505 11.12 -5.52 -10.28
CA THR A 505 11.28 -4.06 -10.37
C THR A 505 10.13 -3.40 -9.62
N MET A 506 10.45 -2.52 -8.67
CA MET A 506 9.48 -1.76 -7.89
C MET A 506 9.80 -0.27 -7.98
N SER A 507 8.89 0.50 -8.58
CA SER A 507 8.99 1.96 -8.66
C SER A 507 7.86 2.68 -7.92
N GLY A 508 6.87 1.92 -7.42
CA GLY A 508 5.74 2.40 -6.64
C GLY A 508 4.97 1.26 -5.98
N GLY A 509 3.85 1.58 -5.33
CA GLY A 509 3.03 0.63 -4.57
C GLY A 509 3.59 0.31 -3.17
N SER A 510 2.90 -0.58 -2.44
CA SER A 510 3.31 -1.00 -1.08
C SER A 510 3.34 -2.51 -0.88
N ILE A 511 4.32 -2.98 -0.11
CA ILE A 511 4.43 -4.34 0.41
C ILE A 511 4.41 -4.24 1.94
N GLU A 512 3.29 -4.57 2.58
CA GLU A 512 3.08 -4.26 3.99
C GLU A 512 2.43 -5.36 4.82
N ASP A 513 2.76 -5.43 6.12
CA ASP A 513 2.14 -6.38 7.06
C ASP A 513 2.21 -7.86 6.64
N ASN A 514 3.13 -8.23 5.74
CA ASN A 514 3.30 -9.62 5.32
C ASN A 514 4.18 -10.38 6.31
N SER A 515 4.03 -11.70 6.38
CA SER A 515 4.74 -12.52 7.35
C SER A 515 5.30 -13.82 6.76
N ALA A 516 6.53 -14.16 7.13
CA ALA A 516 7.18 -15.42 6.72
C ALA A 516 8.23 -15.89 7.73
N LYS A 517 8.93 -16.98 7.41
CA LYS A 517 10.10 -17.41 8.18
C LYS A 517 11.33 -16.55 7.86
N LEU A 518 11.58 -16.31 6.57
CA LEU A 518 12.60 -15.39 6.05
C LEU A 518 11.97 -14.48 4.99
N GLY A 519 12.33 -13.18 4.99
CA GLY A 519 11.79 -12.24 4.01
C GLY A 519 10.29 -12.04 4.20
N GLY A 520 9.89 -11.42 5.31
CA GLY A 520 8.48 -11.16 5.61
C GLY A 520 7.80 -10.42 4.47
N GLY A 521 8.42 -9.32 4.00
CA GLY A 521 8.01 -8.62 2.79
C GLY A 521 8.51 -9.32 1.53
N VAL A 522 9.83 -9.32 1.32
CA VAL A 522 10.48 -9.84 0.11
C VAL A 522 11.60 -10.82 0.46
N TYR A 523 11.63 -11.96 -0.21
CA TYR A 523 12.74 -12.91 -0.15
C TYR A 523 13.36 -13.10 -1.54
N MET A 524 14.67 -12.94 -1.64
CA MET A 524 15.42 -13.15 -2.88
C MET A 524 16.40 -14.29 -2.75
N ALA A 525 16.34 -15.27 -3.64
CA ALA A 525 17.37 -16.30 -3.76
C ALA A 525 17.60 -16.71 -5.21
N LYS A 526 18.80 -17.21 -5.51
CA LYS A 526 19.13 -17.87 -6.76
C LYS A 526 19.07 -19.37 -6.52
N ASN A 527 18.24 -20.07 -7.27
CA ASN A 527 18.34 -21.51 -7.33
C ASN A 527 19.61 -21.88 -8.11
N VAL A 528 20.50 -22.63 -7.46
CA VAL A 528 21.82 -23.02 -8.00
C VAL A 528 21.75 -23.79 -9.33
N ASN A 529 20.59 -24.35 -9.66
CA ASN A 529 20.37 -25.07 -10.92
C ASN A 529 20.09 -24.15 -12.10
N TYR A 530 19.92 -22.84 -11.88
CA TYR A 530 19.62 -21.87 -12.92
C TYR A 530 20.81 -20.93 -13.17
N THR A 531 20.97 -20.55 -14.44
CA THR A 531 22.01 -19.60 -14.86
C THR A 531 21.65 -18.16 -14.50
N ASN A 532 20.36 -17.81 -14.60
CA ASN A 532 19.86 -16.47 -14.36
C ASN A 532 20.11 -16.03 -12.91
N GLU A 533 20.46 -14.77 -12.73
CA GLU A 533 20.57 -14.15 -11.42
C GLU A 533 19.21 -13.63 -10.96
N THR A 534 19.06 -13.52 -9.64
CA THR A 534 17.90 -12.84 -9.06
C THR A 534 18.27 -11.38 -8.91
N VAL A 535 17.44 -10.49 -9.45
CA VAL A 535 17.67 -9.04 -9.41
C VAL A 535 16.45 -8.37 -8.82
N PHE A 536 16.65 -7.49 -7.85
CA PHE A 536 15.62 -6.59 -7.37
C PHE A 536 16.04 -5.15 -7.59
N GLU A 537 15.33 -4.46 -8.49
CA GLU A 537 15.48 -3.05 -8.78
C GLU A 537 14.41 -2.27 -8.01
N MET A 538 14.80 -1.43 -7.06
CA MET A 538 13.86 -0.60 -6.30
C MET A 538 14.18 0.88 -6.46
N THR A 539 13.36 1.60 -7.22
CA THR A 539 13.49 3.05 -7.43
C THR A 539 12.45 3.88 -6.67
N GLY A 540 11.48 3.21 -6.06
CA GLY A 540 10.40 3.83 -5.30
C GLY A 540 9.49 2.79 -4.64
N GLY A 541 8.41 3.27 -4.03
CA GLY A 541 7.46 2.44 -3.28
C GLY A 541 7.91 2.15 -1.84
N THR A 542 7.07 1.41 -1.11
CA THR A 542 7.20 1.22 0.34
C THR A 542 7.16 -0.26 0.74
N ILE A 543 8.07 -0.67 1.62
CA ILE A 543 8.12 -1.98 2.27
C ILE A 543 8.12 -1.75 3.79
N GLU A 544 6.97 -1.93 4.45
CA GLU A 544 6.81 -1.58 5.88
C GLU A 544 5.93 -2.54 6.68
N GLY A 545 6.11 -2.64 8.00
CA GLY A 545 5.27 -3.48 8.86
C GLY A 545 5.40 -4.98 8.63
N ASN A 546 6.29 -5.43 7.74
CA ASN A 546 6.45 -6.85 7.46
C ASN A 546 7.22 -7.55 8.59
N SER A 547 6.92 -8.83 8.81
CA SER A 547 7.48 -9.61 9.91
C SER A 547 8.09 -10.94 9.47
N ALA A 548 9.22 -11.29 10.06
CA ALA A 548 9.83 -12.61 9.90
C ALA A 548 10.10 -13.27 11.25
N THR A 549 10.26 -14.59 11.27
CA THR A 549 10.63 -15.31 12.50
C THR A 549 12.13 -15.61 12.60
N GLU A 550 12.89 -15.52 11.51
CA GLU A 550 14.33 -15.78 11.51
C GLU A 550 15.18 -14.60 11.01
N ALA A 551 14.91 -14.02 9.83
CA ALA A 551 15.69 -12.91 9.26
C ALA A 551 14.94 -12.17 8.14
N GLY A 552 15.31 -10.92 7.89
CA GLY A 552 14.73 -10.05 6.85
C GLY A 552 13.25 -9.84 7.04
N GLY A 553 12.86 -9.06 8.04
CA GLY A 553 11.45 -8.69 8.25
C GLY A 553 10.88 -8.02 7.00
N GLY A 554 11.60 -7.02 6.48
CA GLY A 554 11.26 -6.34 5.24
C GLY A 554 11.78 -7.10 4.02
N VAL A 555 13.09 -7.10 3.82
CA VAL A 555 13.76 -7.74 2.68
C VAL A 555 14.87 -8.67 3.17
N TYR A 556 14.88 -9.91 2.67
CA TYR A 556 15.97 -10.86 2.88
C TYR A 556 16.72 -11.17 1.57
N LEU A 557 18.00 -10.78 1.53
CA LEU A 557 18.90 -10.91 0.40
C LEU A 557 19.77 -12.16 0.53
N TYR A 558 19.25 -13.33 0.16
CA TYR A 558 20.03 -14.58 0.27
C TYR A 558 21.13 -14.68 -0.80
N SER A 559 20.84 -14.25 -2.03
CA SER A 559 21.76 -14.24 -3.17
C SER A 559 21.14 -13.50 -4.36
N GLY A 560 21.95 -13.03 -5.30
CA GLY A 560 21.52 -12.20 -6.42
C GLY A 560 22.08 -10.79 -6.28
N THR A 561 21.31 -9.79 -6.70
CA THR A 561 21.65 -8.37 -6.57
C THR A 561 20.41 -7.58 -6.19
N MET A 562 20.54 -6.67 -5.23
CA MET A 562 19.54 -5.62 -4.98
C MET A 562 20.14 -4.27 -5.38
N ASN A 563 19.44 -3.60 -6.28
CA ASN A 563 19.82 -2.34 -6.87
C ASN A 563 18.81 -1.27 -6.44
N ILE A 564 19.31 -0.12 -5.98
CA ILE A 564 18.46 0.98 -5.51
C ILE A 564 18.82 2.33 -6.13
N GLY A 565 17.83 3.21 -6.18
CA GLY A 565 17.92 4.62 -6.57
C GLY A 565 16.59 5.33 -6.32
N GLY A 566 16.43 6.61 -6.64
CA GLY A 566 15.14 7.30 -6.51
C GLY A 566 14.67 7.47 -5.05
N THR A 567 13.42 7.10 -4.73
CA THR A 567 12.79 7.32 -3.40
C THR A 567 12.24 6.03 -2.75
N PRO A 568 13.07 5.00 -2.50
CA PRO A 568 12.64 3.74 -1.90
C PRO A 568 12.45 3.89 -0.39
N VAL A 569 11.43 3.24 0.16
CA VAL A 569 11.18 3.21 1.61
C VAL A 569 11.15 1.76 2.10
N ILE A 570 12.05 1.39 3.01
CA ILE A 570 12.12 0.09 3.69
C ILE A 570 12.37 0.38 5.18
N ARG A 571 11.31 0.35 5.98
CA ARG A 571 11.33 0.72 7.40
C ARG A 571 10.24 0.01 8.19
N ASP A 572 10.34 0.01 9.51
CA ASP A 572 9.33 -0.55 10.42
C ASP A 572 9.01 -2.03 10.19
N ASN A 573 9.96 -2.80 9.65
CA ASN A 573 9.84 -4.24 9.53
C ASN A 573 10.58 -4.93 10.66
N ALA A 574 10.17 -6.15 11.00
CA ALA A 574 10.65 -6.82 12.22
C ALA A 574 10.97 -8.30 12.05
N VAL A 575 11.93 -8.78 12.83
CA VAL A 575 12.14 -10.20 13.13
C VAL A 575 11.84 -10.41 14.61
N ASN A 576 10.83 -11.23 14.93
CA ASN A 576 10.37 -11.45 16.32
C ASN A 576 10.26 -10.13 17.14
N ASP A 577 9.57 -9.15 16.57
CA ASP A 577 9.36 -7.79 17.13
C ASP A 577 10.61 -6.88 17.22
N ALA A 578 11.81 -7.37 16.85
CA ALA A 578 13.01 -6.55 16.74
C ALA A 578 13.15 -5.96 15.32
N VAL A 579 13.55 -4.70 15.19
CA VAL A 579 13.69 -4.02 13.89
C VAL A 579 14.64 -4.80 12.97
N ASN A 580 14.18 -5.12 11.77
CA ASN A 580 14.92 -5.85 10.74
C ASN A 580 14.31 -5.55 9.35
N ASP A 581 14.70 -4.40 8.82
CA ASP A 581 14.27 -3.85 7.54
C ASP A 581 14.91 -4.54 6.34
N THR A 582 16.24 -4.55 6.28
CA THR A 582 17.02 -5.33 5.30
C THR A 582 18.01 -6.24 6.01
N ASP A 583 18.21 -7.43 5.48
CA ASP A 583 19.11 -8.45 6.03
C ASP A 583 19.52 -9.40 4.89
N GLY A 584 20.63 -10.12 5.03
CA GLY A 584 21.04 -11.08 4.02
C GLY A 584 22.51 -11.46 4.05
N LYS A 585 22.91 -12.15 2.98
CA LYS A 585 24.29 -12.62 2.74
C LYS A 585 25.03 -11.80 1.68
N ILE A 586 24.35 -10.81 1.11
CA ILE A 586 24.86 -9.90 0.09
C ILE A 586 24.40 -8.48 0.44
N GLY A 587 25.19 -7.48 0.04
CA GLY A 587 24.83 -6.08 0.22
C GLY A 587 23.90 -5.55 -0.86
N ILE A 588 23.63 -4.24 -0.75
CA ILE A 588 22.86 -3.44 -1.69
C ILE A 588 23.82 -2.72 -2.64
N THR A 589 23.40 -2.47 -3.87
CA THR A 589 24.19 -1.75 -4.88
C THR A 589 23.43 -0.52 -5.34
N MET A 590 24.13 0.61 -5.47
CA MET A 590 23.58 1.84 -6.02
C MET A 590 23.59 1.79 -7.55
N THR A 591 22.47 2.15 -8.18
CA THR A 591 22.36 2.25 -9.65
C THR A 591 21.91 3.61 -10.14
N GLU A 592 21.30 4.41 -9.27
CA GLU A 592 20.87 5.78 -9.53
C GLU A 592 20.92 6.61 -8.23
N LYS A 593 20.93 7.94 -8.35
CA LYS A 593 20.89 8.86 -7.22
C LYS A 593 19.64 8.65 -6.35
N LEU A 594 19.83 8.59 -5.02
CA LEU A 594 18.74 8.69 -4.05
C LEU A 594 18.26 10.14 -3.89
N LEU A 595 16.96 10.28 -3.74
CA LEU A 595 16.25 11.56 -3.63
C LEU A 595 15.62 11.70 -2.23
N GLU A 596 15.28 12.94 -1.86
CA GLU A 596 14.59 13.26 -0.61
C GLU A 596 13.33 12.40 -0.43
N GLY A 597 13.21 11.78 0.74
CA GLY A 597 12.13 10.84 1.05
C GLY A 597 12.52 9.36 0.98
N ALA A 598 13.70 9.02 0.42
CA ALA A 598 14.26 7.68 0.56
C ALA A 598 14.58 7.36 2.03
N GLN A 599 14.22 6.16 2.50
CA GLN A 599 14.45 5.71 3.87
C GLN A 599 14.70 4.20 3.87
N ILE A 600 15.93 3.76 4.14
CA ILE A 600 16.31 2.34 4.10
C ILE A 600 16.97 1.94 5.43
N GLY A 601 16.33 1.03 6.16
CA GLY A 601 16.91 0.43 7.36
C GLY A 601 17.88 -0.71 7.03
N LEU A 602 19.12 -0.61 7.52
CA LEU A 602 20.18 -1.60 7.34
C LEU A 602 20.30 -2.50 8.57
N GLY A 603 20.06 -3.81 8.37
CA GLY A 603 20.17 -4.82 9.42
C GLY A 603 21.52 -5.52 9.48
N ALA A 604 21.54 -6.69 10.13
CA ALA A 604 22.75 -7.45 10.41
C ALA A 604 23.12 -8.36 9.23
N PHE A 605 23.78 -7.81 8.21
CA PHE A 605 24.27 -8.59 7.08
C PHE A 605 25.36 -9.60 7.50
N ASP A 606 25.22 -10.85 7.06
CA ASP A 606 26.15 -11.94 7.39
C ASP A 606 27.41 -11.88 6.52
N ALA A 607 28.55 -11.52 7.12
CA ALA A 607 29.87 -11.47 6.50
C ALA A 607 29.97 -10.56 5.27
N VAL A 608 29.19 -9.46 5.26
CA VAL A 608 29.26 -8.41 4.23
C VAL A 608 29.99 -7.20 4.83
N GLU A 609 31.16 -6.89 4.27
CA GLU A 609 31.98 -5.74 4.70
C GLU A 609 31.35 -4.43 4.21
N ASN A 610 31.12 -4.30 2.89
CA ASN A 610 30.43 -3.17 2.29
C ASN A 610 28.94 -3.47 2.14
N VAL A 611 28.13 -2.98 3.08
CA VAL A 611 26.68 -3.22 3.12
C VAL A 611 25.99 -2.54 1.95
N VAL A 612 26.42 -1.34 1.56
CA VAL A 612 25.97 -0.66 0.34
C VAL A 612 27.17 -0.29 -0.50
N THR A 613 27.14 -0.62 -1.79
CA THR A 613 28.25 -0.35 -2.72
C THR A 613 27.92 0.75 -3.72
N GLY A 614 28.91 1.59 -4.05
CA GLY A 614 28.80 2.64 -5.06
C GLY A 614 28.06 3.90 -4.60
N TYR A 615 27.91 4.15 -3.30
CA TYR A 615 27.21 5.35 -2.80
C TYR A 615 27.82 6.66 -3.31
N ALA A 616 29.14 6.81 -3.21
CA ALA A 616 29.83 8.03 -3.63
C ALA A 616 29.80 8.27 -5.15
N ASP A 617 29.45 7.27 -5.95
CA ASP A 617 29.29 7.42 -7.40
C ASP A 617 27.99 8.18 -7.76
N PHE A 618 26.98 8.16 -6.89
CA PHE A 618 25.65 8.71 -7.17
C PHE A 618 25.17 9.78 -6.17
N ASN A 619 25.67 9.75 -4.93
CA ASN A 619 25.28 10.65 -3.86
C ASN A 619 26.49 11.30 -3.17
N SER A 620 26.30 12.51 -2.65
CA SER A 620 27.31 13.27 -1.91
C SER A 620 26.82 13.78 -0.56
N GLU A 621 25.53 13.62 -0.29
CA GLU A 621 24.86 13.94 0.96
C GLU A 621 25.25 12.93 2.06
N ASP A 622 25.01 13.26 3.33
CA ASP A 622 25.27 12.36 4.46
C ASP A 622 24.46 11.06 4.28
N PRO A 623 25.08 9.87 4.30
CA PRO A 623 24.37 8.60 4.18
C PRO A 623 23.19 8.44 5.15
N ASN A 624 23.29 9.06 6.34
CA ASN A 624 22.24 8.97 7.36
C ASN A 624 20.97 9.78 7.02
N GLU A 625 20.97 10.55 5.93
CA GLU A 625 19.76 11.16 5.36
C GLU A 625 18.84 10.13 4.68
N PHE A 626 19.41 9.04 4.17
CA PHE A 626 18.68 8.02 3.39
C PHE A 626 18.71 6.64 4.05
N PHE A 627 19.77 6.33 4.80
CA PHE A 627 19.97 5.05 5.46
C PHE A 627 19.99 5.21 6.97
N PHE A 628 19.53 4.20 7.70
CA PHE A 628 19.67 4.14 9.15
C PHE A 628 19.98 2.71 9.58
N ALA A 629 20.67 2.54 10.70
CA ALA A 629 20.97 1.21 11.23
C ALA A 629 19.78 0.68 12.06
N ASN A 630 19.48 -0.61 11.93
CA ASN A 630 18.38 -1.24 12.67
C ASN A 630 18.75 -1.56 14.12
N THR A 631 20.05 -1.62 14.42
CA THR A 631 20.57 -1.86 15.77
C THR A 631 20.81 -0.52 16.47
N LEU A 632 20.30 -0.40 17.69
CA LEU A 632 20.57 0.77 18.53
C LEU A 632 22.08 0.90 18.79
N GLY A 633 22.62 2.09 18.55
CA GLY A 633 24.05 2.37 18.73
C GLY A 633 24.91 2.04 17.51
N ASP A 634 24.31 1.65 16.39
CA ASP A 634 25.00 1.57 15.11
C ASP A 634 24.68 2.81 14.26
N SER A 635 25.61 3.20 13.40
CA SER A 635 25.48 4.30 12.43
C SER A 635 25.98 3.88 11.06
N VAL A 636 25.45 4.51 10.01
CA VAL A 636 25.90 4.27 8.63
C VAL A 636 27.00 5.27 8.31
N VAL A 637 28.15 4.76 7.85
CA VAL A 637 29.35 5.57 7.56
C VAL A 637 29.86 5.29 6.16
N LEU A 638 30.36 6.34 5.50
CA LEU A 638 30.98 6.27 4.18
C LEU A 638 32.47 5.91 4.30
N GLU A 639 32.86 4.77 3.74
CA GLU A 639 34.25 4.31 3.67
C GLU A 639 34.60 3.87 2.24
N GLU A 640 35.68 4.42 1.68
CA GLU A 640 36.15 4.14 0.31
C GLU A 640 35.06 4.22 -0.79
N GLY A 641 34.06 5.08 -0.59
CA GLY A 641 32.94 5.29 -1.51
C GLY A 641 31.76 4.34 -1.33
N ASN A 642 31.83 3.41 -0.37
CA ASN A 642 30.80 2.46 0.02
C ASN A 642 30.28 2.76 1.42
N LEU A 643 29.14 2.17 1.80
CA LEU A 643 28.58 2.30 3.14
C LEU A 643 28.83 1.04 3.96
N ILE A 644 29.27 1.27 5.19
CA ILE A 644 29.40 0.26 6.23
C ILE A 644 28.55 0.65 7.45
N VAL A 645 28.23 -0.34 8.27
CA VAL A 645 27.53 -0.15 9.54
C VAL A 645 28.53 -0.32 10.67
N VAL A 646 28.68 0.71 11.49
CA VAL A 646 29.67 0.75 12.58
C VAL A 646 29.00 1.12 13.89
N GLN A 647 29.56 0.63 14.99
CA GLN A 647 29.12 1.03 16.33
C GLN A 647 29.55 2.46 16.62
N THR A 648 28.64 3.25 17.17
CA THR A 648 28.85 4.65 17.54
C THR A 648 28.21 4.97 18.88
N TYR A 649 28.58 6.13 19.42
CA TYR A 649 27.95 6.75 20.56
C TYR A 649 27.95 8.27 20.34
N VAL A 650 27.16 9.01 21.11
CA VAL A 650 27.03 10.46 20.92
C VAL A 650 27.79 11.20 22.02
N ILE A 651 28.60 12.18 21.65
CA ILE A 651 29.31 13.06 22.56
C ILE A 651 28.69 14.45 22.50
N HIS A 652 28.17 14.94 23.62
CA HIS A 652 27.69 16.30 23.79
C HIS A 652 28.77 17.18 24.40
N TYR A 653 29.08 18.30 23.74
CA TYR A 653 30.12 19.21 24.20
C TYR A 653 29.52 20.45 24.84
N TYR A 654 29.93 20.77 26.07
CA TYR A 654 29.43 21.90 26.85
C TYR A 654 30.53 22.91 27.18
N LEU A 655 30.17 24.19 27.16
CA LEU A 655 31.00 25.29 27.67
C LEU A 655 30.21 26.09 28.70
N ASN A 656 30.74 26.21 29.93
CA ASN A 656 30.08 26.90 31.04
C ASN A 656 28.62 26.45 31.26
N GLY A 657 28.32 25.17 31.02
CA GLY A 657 26.99 24.58 31.14
C GLY A 657 26.05 24.83 29.95
N THR A 658 26.53 25.45 28.87
CA THR A 658 25.78 25.63 27.61
C THR A 658 26.22 24.58 26.60
N LEU A 659 25.27 23.86 25.98
CA LEU A 659 25.55 22.91 24.91
C LEU A 659 26.07 23.67 23.67
N LEU A 660 27.27 23.33 23.23
CA LEU A 660 27.91 23.90 22.04
C LEU A 660 27.59 23.09 20.77
N GLY A 661 27.47 21.78 20.90
CA GLY A 661 27.24 20.87 19.79
C GLY A 661 27.32 19.41 20.21
N ALA A 662 27.07 18.52 19.27
CA ALA A 662 27.16 17.08 19.44
C ALA A 662 28.01 16.47 18.31
N GLN A 663 28.72 15.39 18.60
CA GLN A 663 29.42 14.55 17.62
C GLN A 663 28.95 13.11 17.78
N THR A 664 28.62 12.45 16.67
CA THR A 664 28.53 10.99 16.63
C THR A 664 29.94 10.44 16.47
N ALA A 665 30.47 9.78 17.51
CA ALA A 665 31.83 9.25 17.51
C ALA A 665 31.82 7.74 17.28
N LEU A 666 32.83 7.22 16.56
CA LEU A 666 33.02 5.78 16.41
C LEU A 666 33.34 5.15 17.77
N TYR A 667 32.83 3.94 17.99
CA TYR A 667 33.08 3.18 19.21
C TYR A 667 34.58 2.96 19.46
N GLU A 668 35.37 2.73 18.41
CA GLU A 668 36.83 2.71 18.47
C GLU A 668 37.42 3.49 17.29
N GLY A 669 38.45 4.30 17.55
CA GLY A 669 39.31 4.90 16.53
C GLY A 669 38.91 6.30 16.02
N ASP A 670 37.90 6.93 16.61
CA ASP A 670 37.62 8.35 16.35
C ASP A 670 38.41 9.26 17.30
N THR A 671 38.66 10.51 16.89
CA THR A 671 39.29 11.52 17.75
C THR A 671 38.22 12.41 18.37
N LEU A 672 38.42 12.79 19.64
CA LEU A 672 37.65 13.86 20.24
C LEU A 672 37.78 15.13 19.39
N MET A 673 36.65 15.77 19.13
CA MET A 673 36.64 17.05 18.45
C MET A 673 37.52 18.05 19.20
N THR A 674 38.28 18.83 18.43
CA THR A 674 39.12 19.86 19.00
C THR A 674 38.27 21.05 19.44
N PHE A 675 38.78 21.80 20.41
CA PHE A 675 38.10 23.00 20.86
C PHE A 675 37.93 24.06 19.77
N GLU A 676 38.83 24.12 18.78
CA GLU A 676 38.75 25.05 17.64
C GLU A 676 37.65 24.69 16.63
N GLU A 677 37.34 23.40 16.48
CA GLU A 677 36.29 22.90 15.58
C GLU A 677 34.88 23.19 16.11
N LEU A 678 34.73 23.34 17.43
CA LEU A 678 33.53 23.88 18.05
C LEU A 678 33.52 25.41 17.90
N ASN A 679 32.49 25.94 17.24
CA ASN A 679 32.31 27.37 16.99
C ASN A 679 31.91 28.16 18.27
N GLY A 680 32.65 27.99 19.36
CA GLY A 680 32.44 28.60 20.67
C GLY A 680 33.44 29.73 20.90
N THR A 681 32.95 30.96 21.13
CA THR A 681 33.83 32.09 21.45
C THR A 681 34.22 32.06 22.93
N VAL A 682 35.47 31.71 23.25
CA VAL A 682 36.05 31.93 24.59
C VAL A 682 36.60 33.34 24.72
N VAL A 683 36.62 33.84 25.97
CA VAL A 683 37.17 35.16 26.27
C VAL A 683 38.65 35.23 25.84
N GLU A 684 39.04 36.30 25.16
CA GLU A 684 40.40 36.55 24.68
C GLU A 684 41.42 36.39 25.84
N GLY A 685 42.36 35.46 25.71
CA GLY A 685 43.33 35.11 26.75
C GLY A 685 43.01 33.87 27.60
N SER A 686 41.91 33.17 27.34
CA SER A 686 41.61 31.87 27.96
C SER A 686 42.42 30.74 27.33
N LYS A 687 42.88 29.78 28.15
CA LYS A 687 43.53 28.54 27.68
C LYS A 687 42.60 27.35 27.87
N PHE A 688 42.42 26.55 26.82
CA PHE A 688 41.73 25.27 26.87
C PHE A 688 42.69 24.16 27.33
N TYR A 689 42.26 23.35 28.30
CA TYR A 689 43.06 22.28 28.89
C TYR A 689 42.59 20.87 28.50
N GLY A 690 41.42 20.76 27.87
CA GLY A 690 40.80 19.48 27.49
C GLY A 690 39.37 19.34 28.01
N TRP A 691 38.87 18.12 27.94
CA TRP A 691 37.48 17.76 28.22
C TRP A 691 37.36 17.03 29.57
N ALA A 692 36.31 17.31 30.33
CA ALA A 692 35.95 16.61 31.56
C ALA A 692 34.57 15.96 31.48
N THR A 693 34.35 14.86 32.17
CA THR A 693 33.04 14.15 32.21
C THR A 693 32.06 14.71 33.23
N ALA A 694 32.47 15.71 34.00
CA ALA A 694 31.65 16.31 35.05
C ALA A 694 31.62 17.84 34.92
N ALA A 695 30.41 18.40 34.99
CA ALA A 695 30.19 19.85 34.96
C ALA A 695 30.97 20.56 36.07
N GLY A 696 31.69 21.64 35.71
CA GLY A 696 32.45 22.45 36.65
C GLY A 696 33.79 21.86 37.10
N SER A 697 34.24 20.74 36.50
CA SER A 697 35.59 20.20 36.76
C SER A 697 36.68 21.22 36.38
N GLN A 698 37.70 21.34 37.23
CA GLN A 698 38.91 22.12 36.95
C GLN A 698 40.05 21.26 36.37
N SER A 699 39.81 19.98 36.17
CA SER A 699 40.81 19.04 35.63
C SER A 699 40.24 18.31 34.42
N ALA A 700 40.99 18.36 33.31
CA ALA A 700 40.65 17.62 32.10
C ALA A 700 40.88 16.12 32.32
N SER A 701 39.89 15.31 31.95
CA SER A 701 39.97 13.85 31.90
C SER A 701 40.53 13.36 30.56
N TYR A 702 40.32 14.15 29.50
CA TYR A 702 40.77 13.87 28.15
C TYR A 702 41.41 15.11 27.53
N SER A 703 42.48 14.92 26.76
CA SER A 703 43.15 16.03 26.08
C SER A 703 42.34 16.52 24.86
N ASP A 704 42.66 17.72 24.41
CA ASP A 704 42.16 18.26 23.14
C ASP A 704 42.59 17.37 21.97
N GLY A 705 41.66 16.98 21.09
CA GLY A 705 41.97 16.09 19.96
C GLY A 705 42.35 14.65 20.32
N GLN A 706 42.04 14.16 21.53
CA GLN A 706 42.47 12.84 21.97
C GLN A 706 41.87 11.71 21.11
N ASP A 707 42.71 10.78 20.66
CA ASP A 707 42.31 9.55 19.99
C ASP A 707 41.62 8.57 20.96
N LEU A 708 40.42 8.13 20.60
CA LEU A 708 39.58 7.20 21.35
C LEU A 708 39.93 5.77 20.97
N THR A 709 41.09 5.33 21.46
CA THR A 709 41.54 3.93 21.38
C THR A 709 40.69 2.97 22.23
N ALA A 710 39.81 3.51 23.07
CA ALA A 710 38.75 2.79 23.77
C ALA A 710 37.53 3.72 23.89
N ALA A 711 36.34 3.19 23.64
CA ALA A 711 35.08 3.92 23.73
C ALA A 711 34.89 4.63 25.07
N LEU A 712 34.31 5.83 25.05
CA LEU A 712 33.95 6.55 26.29
C LEU A 712 32.72 5.97 26.99
N ALA A 713 31.84 5.32 26.22
CA ALA A 713 30.61 4.72 26.70
C ALA A 713 30.26 3.46 25.90
N ALA A 714 29.20 2.76 26.31
CA ALA A 714 28.69 1.64 25.52
C ALA A 714 28.10 2.15 24.18
N PRO A 715 27.99 1.29 23.15
CA PRO A 715 27.36 1.70 21.89
C PRO A 715 25.94 2.24 22.12
N GLY A 716 25.62 3.36 21.47
CA GLY A 716 24.33 4.04 21.58
C GLY A 716 24.09 4.86 22.85
N GLU A 717 25.05 4.92 23.78
CA GLU A 717 24.96 5.84 24.92
C GLU A 717 25.37 7.28 24.54
N GLU A 718 24.96 8.23 25.38
CA GLU A 718 25.33 9.63 25.25
C GLU A 718 26.34 10.01 26.34
N VAL A 719 27.38 10.77 25.97
CA VAL A 719 28.45 11.22 26.87
C VAL A 719 28.49 12.73 26.86
N ASP A 720 28.37 13.34 28.04
CA ASP A 720 28.57 14.78 28.20
C ASP A 720 30.04 15.09 28.51
N LEU A 721 30.68 15.89 27.66
CA LEU A 721 32.01 16.45 27.87
C LEU A 721 31.93 17.95 28.09
N TYR A 722 32.55 18.42 29.17
CA TYR A 722 32.56 19.80 29.61
C TYR A 722 33.97 20.39 29.39
N ALA A 723 34.03 21.52 28.68
CA ALA A 723 35.28 22.21 28.38
C ALA A 723 35.94 22.72 29.67
N VAL A 724 37.21 22.34 29.89
CA VAL A 724 38.03 22.86 30.99
C VAL A 724 38.86 24.02 30.47
N ILE A 725 38.40 25.24 30.78
CA ILE A 725 39.09 26.49 30.44
C ILE A 725 39.60 27.15 31.71
N ALA A 726 40.81 27.71 31.66
CA ALA A 726 41.27 28.66 32.65
C ALA A 726 41.57 30.00 31.98
N GLU A 727 41.09 31.09 32.56
CA GLU A 727 41.59 32.44 32.24
C GLU A 727 43.10 32.45 32.53
N GLN A 728 43.92 33.07 31.68
CA GLN A 728 45.37 33.15 31.91
C GLN A 728 45.69 33.73 33.29
N GLY A 729 45.91 32.84 34.26
CA GLY A 729 46.60 33.12 35.49
C GLY A 729 48.09 32.89 35.27
N SER A 730 48.81 33.99 35.04
CA SER A 730 50.22 34.23 35.39
C SER A 730 51.32 33.27 34.90
N SER A 731 52.39 33.84 34.32
CA SER A 731 53.52 33.11 33.73
C SER A 731 54.18 32.11 34.69
N PHE A 732 54.93 31.15 34.15
CA PHE A 732 55.79 30.21 34.88
C PHE A 732 56.68 30.89 35.95
N GLU A 733 57.02 32.17 35.78
CA GLU A 733 57.75 32.98 36.78
C GLU A 733 56.92 33.28 38.03
N GLU A 734 55.60 33.42 37.92
CA GLU A 734 54.70 33.65 39.07
C GLU A 734 54.39 32.35 39.81
N GLN A 735 54.33 31.21 39.11
CA GLN A 735 54.27 29.88 39.74
C GLN A 735 55.56 29.55 40.50
N LEU A 736 56.71 29.98 39.98
CA LEU A 736 58.00 29.91 40.68
C LEU A 736 58.03 30.84 41.91
N ASP A 737 57.49 32.06 41.82
CA ASP A 737 57.41 33.00 42.95
C ASP A 737 56.49 32.47 44.07
N GLU A 738 55.36 31.86 43.73
CA GLU A 738 54.43 31.30 44.71
C GLU A 738 54.95 30.00 45.34
N ALA A 739 55.64 29.14 44.56
CA ALA A 739 56.35 27.99 45.09
C ALA A 739 57.49 28.41 46.05
N VAL A 740 58.24 29.47 45.70
CA VAL A 740 59.28 30.06 46.56
C VAL A 740 58.68 30.70 47.80
N LYS A 741 57.54 31.39 47.73
CA LYS A 741 56.82 31.91 48.90
C LYS A 741 56.31 30.79 49.81
N THR A 742 55.76 29.73 49.24
CA THR A 742 55.27 28.57 49.99
C THR A 742 56.43 27.84 50.68
N LEU A 743 57.56 27.68 49.98
CA LEU A 743 58.79 27.13 50.54
C LEU A 743 59.36 28.01 51.65
N ASN A 744 59.38 29.34 51.47
CA ASN A 744 59.84 30.29 52.48
C ASN A 744 58.92 30.34 53.70
N ALA A 745 57.60 30.24 53.51
CA ALA A 745 56.63 30.15 54.60
C ALA A 745 56.78 28.83 55.38
N ALA A 746 57.04 27.72 54.69
CA ALA A 746 57.36 26.44 55.31
C ALA A 746 58.68 26.49 56.09
N ILE A 747 59.71 27.18 55.56
CA ILE A 747 60.99 27.44 56.24
C ILE A 747 60.77 28.29 57.50
N GLU A 748 59.96 29.35 57.44
CA GLU A 748 59.65 30.17 58.62
C GLU A 748 58.80 29.41 59.66
N ALA A 749 57.88 28.55 59.23
CA ALA A 749 57.14 27.66 60.12
C ALA A 749 58.07 26.64 60.79
N LEU A 750 59.06 26.09 60.06
CA LEU A 750 60.08 25.20 60.59
C LEU A 750 61.00 25.93 61.59
N LYS A 751 61.43 27.16 61.27
CA LYS A 751 62.21 28.02 62.19
C LYS A 751 61.43 28.33 63.47
N SER A 752 60.14 28.63 63.35
CA SER A 752 59.27 28.88 64.51
C SER A 752 59.07 27.62 65.36
N SER A 753 58.96 26.45 64.72
CA SER A 753 58.91 25.15 65.41
C SER A 753 60.22 24.84 66.17
N VAL A 754 61.38 25.09 65.54
CA VAL A 754 62.71 24.95 66.18
C VAL A 754 62.86 25.95 67.33
N ALA A 755 62.44 27.20 67.16
CA ALA A 755 62.46 28.21 68.23
C ALA A 755 61.51 27.86 69.39
N SER A 756 60.36 27.26 69.11
CA SER A 756 59.43 26.78 70.15
C SER A 756 60.00 25.61 70.93
N SER A 757 60.74 24.72 70.26
CA SER A 757 61.45 23.60 70.89
C SER A 757 62.62 24.10 71.75
N ASP A 758 63.35 25.12 71.29
CA ASP A 758 64.42 25.77 72.06
C ASP A 758 63.85 26.51 73.29
N ALA A 759 62.70 27.19 73.16
CA ALA A 759 62.00 27.81 74.29
C ALA A 759 61.49 26.78 75.32
N ALA A 760 60.99 25.64 74.86
CA ALA A 760 60.58 24.53 75.74
C ALA A 760 61.78 23.91 76.48
N LEU A 761 62.93 23.81 75.81
CA LEU A 761 64.20 23.36 76.39
C LEU A 761 64.71 24.36 77.45
N GLN A 762 64.72 25.67 77.14
CA GLN A 762 65.11 26.74 78.07
C GLN A 762 64.20 26.82 79.30
N SER A 763 62.89 26.61 79.13
CA SER A 763 61.93 26.52 80.24
C SER A 763 62.23 25.31 81.16
N SER A 764 62.54 24.16 80.56
CA SER A 764 62.91 22.95 81.29
C SER A 764 64.23 23.12 82.05
N ILE A 765 65.24 23.75 81.42
CA ILE A 765 66.52 24.11 82.05
C ILE A 765 66.31 25.09 83.23
N SER A 766 65.44 26.09 83.06
CA SER A 766 65.14 27.08 84.10
C SER A 766 64.42 26.46 85.30
N SER A 767 63.48 25.53 85.05
CA SER A 767 62.81 24.74 86.08
C SER A 767 63.78 23.85 86.85
N LEU A 768 64.71 23.19 86.15
CA LEU A 768 65.77 22.38 86.75
C LEU A 768 66.72 23.23 87.61
N ARG A 769 67.14 24.41 87.14
CA ARG A 769 67.95 25.35 87.93
C ARG A 769 67.24 25.81 89.20
N SER A 770 65.95 26.17 89.11
CA SER A 770 65.16 26.59 90.28
C SER A 770 65.03 25.48 91.33
N ARG A 771 64.83 24.23 90.89
CA ARG A 771 64.80 23.05 91.78
C ARG A 771 66.17 22.78 92.42
N LEU A 772 67.25 22.99 91.67
CA LEU A 772 68.62 22.89 92.18
C LEU A 772 68.91 23.95 93.24
N ASP A 773 68.54 25.22 92.99
CA ASP A 773 68.72 26.31 93.96
C ASP A 773 67.92 26.08 95.24
N GLN A 774 66.69 25.56 95.14
CA GLN A 774 65.89 25.19 96.32
C GLN A 774 66.49 24.00 97.09
N ALA A 775 67.03 23.00 96.39
CA ALA A 775 67.69 21.86 97.01
C ALA A 775 68.98 22.30 97.74
N VAL A 776 69.78 23.20 97.14
CA VAL A 776 70.98 23.78 97.75
C VAL A 776 70.62 24.61 98.99
N LEU A 777 69.59 25.45 98.94
CA LEU A 777 69.09 26.20 100.10
C LEU A 777 68.62 25.29 101.24
N GLN A 778 67.96 24.17 100.93
CA GLN A 778 67.55 23.17 101.94
C GLN A 778 68.76 22.42 102.53
N LEU A 779 69.77 22.11 101.72
CA LEU A 779 71.03 21.52 102.14
C LEU A 779 71.82 22.46 103.07
N GLU A 780 71.97 23.73 102.72
CA GLU A 780 72.62 24.75 103.56
C GLU A 780 71.91 24.92 104.91
N LYS A 781 70.57 24.94 104.90
CA LYS A 781 69.76 24.99 106.11
C LYS A 781 69.92 23.75 107.00
N SER A 782 70.00 22.57 106.39
CA SER A 782 70.12 21.29 107.12
C SER A 782 71.53 21.03 107.67
N ILE A 783 72.58 21.57 107.02
CA ILE A 783 73.97 21.53 107.52
C ILE A 783 74.15 22.43 108.76
N ALA A 784 73.39 23.52 108.84
CA ALA A 784 73.42 24.42 110.01
C ALA A 784 72.84 23.76 111.29
N ASP A 785 71.98 22.75 111.17
CA ASP A 785 71.21 22.17 112.30
C ASP A 785 71.83 20.91 112.94
N GLY A 786 73.00 20.45 112.48
CA GLY A 786 73.98 19.72 113.29
C GLY A 786 73.55 18.49 114.10
N ASP A 787 72.93 17.45 113.50
CA ASP A 787 72.79 16.15 114.18
C ASP A 787 72.98 14.92 113.26
N LYS A 788 73.63 13.89 113.82
CA LYS A 788 74.33 12.79 113.13
C LYS A 788 73.40 11.70 112.55
N ALA A 789 72.09 11.78 112.79
CA ALA A 789 71.09 10.85 112.23
C ALA A 789 70.73 11.15 110.76
N ASN A 790 71.10 12.34 110.25
CA ASN A 790 70.83 12.75 108.87
C ASN A 790 71.84 12.21 107.85
N ALA A 791 72.99 11.65 108.24
CA ALA A 791 74.05 11.28 107.29
C ALA A 791 73.65 10.14 106.33
N ASP A 792 72.90 9.13 106.80
CA ASP A 792 72.50 7.98 105.98
C ASP A 792 71.31 8.32 105.06
N ALA A 793 70.35 9.13 105.54
CA ALA A 793 69.28 9.68 104.69
C ALA A 793 69.84 10.66 103.64
N LEU A 794 70.89 11.41 103.99
CA LEU A 794 71.62 12.31 103.09
C LEU A 794 72.43 11.55 102.03
N LEU A 795 73.01 10.38 102.38
CA LEU A 795 73.67 9.51 101.39
C LEU A 795 72.65 8.90 100.42
N ALA A 796 71.51 8.43 100.92
CA ALA A 796 70.44 7.86 100.10
C ALA A 796 69.82 8.92 99.16
N ALA A 797 69.57 10.13 99.65
CA ALA A 797 69.08 11.25 98.84
C ALA A 797 70.11 11.69 97.79
N LYS A 798 71.41 11.68 98.13
CA LYS A 798 72.49 11.96 97.17
C LYS A 798 72.55 10.90 96.08
N ASP A 799 72.43 9.61 96.42
CA ASP A 799 72.43 8.50 95.45
C ASP A 799 71.19 8.54 94.54
N GLU A 800 70.01 8.89 95.07
CA GLU A 800 68.82 9.11 94.23
C GLU A 800 68.95 10.33 93.32
N LEU A 801 69.51 11.43 93.82
CA LEU A 801 69.76 12.63 93.02
C LEU A 801 70.79 12.35 91.91
N GLN A 802 71.82 11.56 92.20
CA GLN A 802 72.83 11.17 91.23
C GLN A 802 72.26 10.22 90.16
N LYS A 803 71.42 9.26 90.54
CA LYS A 803 70.71 8.40 89.57
C LYS A 803 69.74 9.20 88.70
N ALA A 804 69.05 10.18 89.28
CA ALA A 804 68.19 11.08 88.51
C ALA A 804 68.99 11.96 87.53
N PHE A 805 70.20 12.37 87.92
CA PHE A 805 71.11 13.11 87.05
C PHE A 805 71.64 12.25 85.90
N GLU A 806 72.11 11.03 86.18
CA GLU A 806 72.58 10.08 85.16
C GLU A 806 71.45 9.69 84.18
N ALA A 807 70.21 9.53 84.68
CA ALA A 807 69.05 9.28 83.82
C ALA A 807 68.68 10.49 82.95
N ALA A 808 68.80 11.71 83.48
CA ALA A 808 68.54 12.93 82.72
C ALA A 808 69.64 13.16 81.66
N ASP A 809 70.90 12.90 81.99
CA ASP A 809 72.05 13.02 81.09
C ASP A 809 71.94 12.02 79.93
N ALA A 810 71.55 10.77 80.20
CA ALA A 810 71.31 9.76 79.18
C ALA A 810 70.16 10.13 78.22
N VAL A 811 69.09 10.76 78.72
CA VAL A 811 67.99 11.28 77.87
C VAL A 811 68.46 12.46 77.03
N LEU A 812 69.31 13.33 77.59
CA LEU A 812 69.87 14.47 76.89
C LEU A 812 70.84 14.03 75.79
N GLU A 813 71.74 13.09 76.06
CA GLU A 813 72.64 12.49 75.08
C GLU A 813 71.86 11.79 73.96
N GLY A 814 70.77 11.07 74.30
CA GLY A 814 69.88 10.46 73.31
C GLY A 814 69.24 11.49 72.39
N LYS A 815 68.74 12.62 72.93
CA LYS A 815 68.14 13.70 72.14
C LYS A 815 69.15 14.50 71.32
N ILE A 816 70.36 14.70 71.84
CA ILE A 816 71.48 15.31 71.10
C ILE A 816 71.91 14.40 69.94
N GLY A 817 71.90 13.07 70.15
CA GLY A 817 72.15 12.09 69.10
C GLY A 817 71.10 12.12 67.98
N GLU A 818 69.80 12.17 68.34
CA GLU A 818 68.70 12.30 67.37
C GLU A 818 68.77 13.62 66.57
N LEU A 819 69.14 14.73 67.21
CA LEU A 819 69.38 16.02 66.56
C LEU A 819 70.59 15.98 65.61
N GLY A 820 71.65 15.27 65.98
CA GLY A 820 72.84 15.11 65.14
C GLY A 820 72.59 14.25 63.89
N GLU A 821 71.74 13.22 63.98
CA GLU A 821 71.33 12.42 62.81
C GLU A 821 70.37 13.19 61.90
N ALA A 822 69.48 14.03 62.47
CA ALA A 822 68.63 14.93 61.70
C ALA A 822 69.45 16.00 60.93
N ASP A 823 70.49 16.55 61.54
CA ASP A 823 71.40 17.53 60.91
C ASP A 823 72.19 16.91 59.74
N LYS A 824 72.67 15.66 59.89
CA LYS A 824 73.31 14.92 58.80
C LYS A 824 72.35 14.61 57.66
N ALA A 825 71.11 14.22 57.97
CA ALA A 825 70.09 13.96 56.95
C ALA A 825 69.71 15.24 56.18
N LEU A 826 69.65 16.37 56.88
CA LEU A 826 69.43 17.69 56.28
C LEU A 826 70.59 18.10 55.38
N GLN A 827 71.84 17.93 55.82
CA GLN A 827 73.02 18.24 55.01
C GLN A 827 73.10 17.35 53.75
N ALA A 828 72.79 16.05 53.88
CA ALA A 828 72.74 15.14 52.74
C ALA A 828 71.66 15.54 51.72
N ALA A 829 70.50 16.03 52.17
CA ALA A 829 69.46 16.53 51.29
C ALA A 829 69.87 17.83 50.57
N ILE A 830 70.55 18.75 51.28
CA ILE A 830 71.12 19.97 50.69
C ILE A 830 72.14 19.63 49.61
N ASP A 831 73.08 18.72 49.90
CA ASP A 831 74.13 18.30 48.97
C ASP A 831 73.54 17.61 47.73
N ALA A 832 72.46 16.82 47.90
CA ALA A 832 71.78 16.16 46.80
C ALA A 832 71.07 17.16 45.87
N ILE A 833 70.45 18.20 46.43
CA ILE A 833 69.81 19.27 45.65
C ILE A 833 70.85 20.08 44.87
N ASP A 834 71.98 20.43 45.50
CA ASP A 834 73.06 21.17 44.85
C ASP A 834 73.70 20.36 43.71
N ALA A 835 73.89 19.05 43.92
CA ALA A 835 74.37 18.13 42.90
C ALA A 835 73.38 18.00 41.72
N ALA A 836 72.08 17.91 42.00
CA ALA A 836 71.06 17.84 40.96
C ALA A 836 70.98 19.14 40.14
N TYR A 837 71.09 20.29 40.80
CA TYR A 837 71.12 21.59 40.13
C TYR A 837 72.33 21.74 39.22
N LYS A 838 73.51 21.35 39.71
CA LYS A 838 74.75 21.38 38.91
C LYS A 838 74.70 20.42 37.72
N ALA A 839 74.15 19.22 37.90
CA ALA A 839 74.00 18.26 36.81
C ALA A 839 73.04 18.76 35.72
N ALA A 840 71.96 19.46 36.12
CA ALA A 840 71.03 20.08 35.17
C ALA A 840 71.69 21.23 34.39
N ASP A 841 72.50 22.05 35.05
CA ASP A 841 73.25 23.15 34.41
C ASP A 841 74.32 22.63 33.43
N GLU A 842 75.04 21.57 33.81
CA GLU A 842 76.02 20.90 32.93
C GLU A 842 75.33 20.23 31.71
N ALA A 843 74.17 19.59 31.92
CA ALA A 843 73.39 19.00 30.83
C ALA A 843 72.86 20.07 29.86
N LEU A 844 72.39 21.20 30.38
CA LEU A 844 71.92 22.34 29.57
C LEU A 844 73.09 22.96 28.78
N ALA A 845 74.24 23.16 29.41
CA ALA A 845 75.44 23.66 28.74
C ALA A 845 75.93 22.70 27.65
N GLY A 846 75.87 21.38 27.89
CA GLY A 846 76.18 20.35 26.91
C GLY A 846 75.27 20.40 25.69
N ALA A 847 73.95 20.48 25.90
CA ALA A 847 72.98 20.59 24.82
C ALA A 847 73.18 21.87 23.97
N ILE A 848 73.57 22.99 24.60
CA ILE A 848 73.88 24.24 23.89
C ILE A 848 75.13 24.09 23.01
N GLU A 849 76.18 23.42 23.47
CA GLU A 849 77.38 23.19 22.66
C GLU A 849 77.14 22.20 21.51
N GLU A 850 76.31 21.19 21.73
CA GLU A 850 75.91 20.24 20.67
C GLU A 850 75.12 20.93 19.56
N LEU A 851 74.15 21.78 19.93
CA LEU A 851 73.41 22.62 18.98
C LEU A 851 74.29 23.63 18.24
N ARG A 852 75.34 24.16 18.90
CA ARG A 852 76.33 25.04 18.23
C ARG A 852 77.18 24.26 17.23
N ALA A 853 77.62 23.06 17.58
CA ALA A 853 78.40 22.20 16.70
C ALA A 853 77.58 21.74 15.48
N GLU A 854 76.31 21.39 15.67
CA GLU A 854 75.41 21.03 14.59
C GLU A 854 75.15 22.20 13.63
N ASN A 855 74.88 23.40 14.17
CA ASN A 855 74.77 24.62 13.35
C ASN A 855 76.06 24.94 12.57
N ALA A 856 77.24 24.75 13.18
CA ALA A 856 78.51 24.94 12.49
C ALA A 856 78.71 23.93 11.35
N ALA A 857 78.39 22.65 11.57
CA ALA A 857 78.48 21.60 10.55
C ALA A 857 77.48 21.82 9.39
N GLN A 858 76.27 22.30 9.69
CA GLN A 858 75.31 22.70 8.67
C GLN A 858 75.82 23.88 7.84
N ASN A 859 76.39 24.91 8.48
CA ASN A 859 77.00 26.05 7.78
C ASN A 859 78.16 25.62 6.86
N ASP A 860 79.04 24.73 7.30
CA ASP A 860 80.12 24.19 6.47
C ASP A 860 79.60 23.36 5.28
N THR A 861 78.48 22.66 5.47
CA THR A 861 77.81 21.90 4.40
C THR A 861 77.20 22.84 3.36
N ILE A 862 76.51 23.89 3.80
CA ILE A 862 75.96 24.94 2.94
C ILE A 862 77.08 25.62 2.13
N ALA A 863 78.19 26.00 2.76
CA ALA A 863 79.33 26.62 2.07
C ALA A 863 79.96 25.71 1.00
N ARG A 864 79.97 24.39 1.22
CA ARG A 864 80.45 23.41 0.24
C ARG A 864 79.50 23.27 -0.94
N GLN A 865 78.19 23.22 -0.67
CA GLN A 865 77.14 23.21 -1.69
C GLN A 865 77.18 24.49 -2.54
N GLU A 866 77.38 25.67 -1.94
CA GLU A 866 77.56 26.93 -2.69
C GLU A 866 78.76 26.90 -3.64
N LYS A 867 79.88 26.30 -3.19
CA LYS A 867 81.09 26.16 -4.01
C LYS A 867 80.89 25.18 -5.17
N GLU A 868 80.19 24.07 -4.94
CA GLU A 868 79.80 23.14 -6.01
C GLU A 868 78.85 23.81 -7.00
N LEU A 869 77.83 24.53 -6.52
CA LEU A 869 76.88 25.28 -7.38
C LEU A 869 77.61 26.29 -8.27
N ASN A 870 78.58 27.03 -7.71
CA ASN A 870 79.41 27.96 -8.46
C ASN A 870 80.30 27.25 -9.48
N SER A 871 80.85 26.08 -9.15
CA SER A 871 81.64 25.29 -10.10
C SER A 871 80.78 24.74 -11.26
N LEU A 872 79.57 24.27 -10.97
CA LEU A 872 78.59 23.84 -11.96
C LEU A 872 78.14 25.02 -12.85
N SER A 873 77.94 26.20 -12.27
CA SER A 873 77.68 27.44 -13.01
C SER A 873 78.82 27.77 -13.98
N ILE A 874 80.08 27.70 -13.52
CA ILE A 874 81.26 27.91 -14.40
C ILE A 874 81.30 26.88 -15.52
N VAL A 875 81.07 25.60 -15.22
CA VAL A 875 81.01 24.53 -16.24
C VAL A 875 79.89 24.81 -17.25
N LEU A 876 78.72 25.24 -16.81
CA LEU A 876 77.61 25.61 -17.68
C LEU A 876 77.97 26.77 -18.60
N TRP A 877 78.58 27.84 -18.07
CA TRP A 877 79.03 29.00 -18.84
C TRP A 877 80.14 28.65 -19.83
N VAL A 878 81.10 27.79 -19.44
CA VAL A 878 82.15 27.29 -20.34
C VAL A 878 81.55 26.42 -21.44
N THR A 879 80.61 25.54 -21.11
CA THR A 879 79.93 24.69 -22.09
C THR A 879 79.13 25.52 -23.09
N LEU A 880 78.44 26.56 -22.61
CA LEU A 880 77.74 27.54 -23.45
C LEU A 880 78.72 28.31 -24.36
N ALA A 881 79.86 28.76 -23.82
CA ALA A 881 80.89 29.45 -24.59
C ALA A 881 81.51 28.55 -25.67
N VAL A 882 81.80 27.28 -25.36
CA VAL A 882 82.29 26.29 -26.33
C VAL A 882 81.24 26.01 -27.41
N ALA A 883 79.95 25.91 -27.06
CA ALA A 883 78.87 25.76 -28.03
C ALA A 883 78.77 26.99 -28.97
N VAL A 884 78.91 28.21 -28.43
CA VAL A 884 78.93 29.45 -29.23
C VAL A 884 80.16 29.49 -30.15
N VAL A 885 81.34 29.08 -29.69
CA VAL A 885 82.55 28.99 -30.52
C VAL A 885 82.39 27.93 -31.60
N ALA A 886 81.82 26.76 -31.29
CA ALA A 886 81.57 25.70 -32.27
C ALA A 886 80.59 26.17 -33.37
N LEU A 887 79.54 26.92 -33.01
CA LEU A 887 78.63 27.55 -33.96
C LEU A 887 79.33 28.64 -34.79
N GLY A 888 80.25 29.40 -34.20
CA GLY A 888 81.07 30.40 -34.91
C GLY A 888 82.10 29.80 -35.88
N VAL A 889 82.70 28.65 -35.52
CA VAL A 889 83.65 27.91 -36.37
C VAL A 889 82.92 27.20 -37.52
N GLY A 890 81.69 26.70 -37.29
CA GLY A 890 80.80 26.21 -38.34
C GLY A 890 80.43 27.29 -39.36
N ALA A 891 80.16 28.51 -38.90
CA ALA A 891 79.89 29.66 -39.77
C ALA A 891 81.15 30.16 -40.53
N ALA A 892 82.33 30.10 -39.91
CA ALA A 892 83.60 30.47 -40.57
C ALA A 892 84.06 29.40 -41.60
N GLY A 893 83.79 28.12 -41.35
CA GLY A 893 84.04 27.02 -42.30
C GLY A 893 83.19 27.11 -43.57
N LEU A 894 81.94 27.56 -43.46
CA LEU A 894 81.05 27.82 -44.60
C LEU A 894 81.50 29.04 -45.43
N VAL A 895 82.09 30.05 -44.79
CA VAL A 895 82.64 31.24 -45.47
C VAL A 895 83.98 30.95 -46.17
N PHE A 896 84.80 30.03 -45.65
CA PHE A 896 86.03 29.59 -46.32
C PHE A 896 85.79 28.56 -47.44
N GLY A 897 84.78 27.69 -47.32
CA GLY A 897 84.37 26.75 -48.38
C GLY A 897 83.84 27.42 -49.65
N LEU A 898 83.31 28.65 -49.55
CA LEU A 898 82.82 29.43 -50.70
C LEU A 898 83.88 30.32 -51.38
N LYS A 899 85.11 30.41 -50.84
CA LYS A 899 86.21 31.23 -51.41
C LYS A 899 87.30 30.45 -52.14
N ALA A 900 87.31 29.11 -52.07
CA ALA A 900 88.27 28.25 -52.78
C ALA A 900 87.73 27.61 -54.08
N LYS A 901 86.50 27.95 -54.52
CA LYS A 901 86.07 27.80 -55.92
C LYS A 901 86.61 28.96 -56.77
N LYS A 902 87.94 29.05 -56.89
CA LYS A 902 88.62 29.80 -57.96
C LYS A 902 90.04 29.23 -58.14
N LYS A 903 90.14 28.30 -59.10
CA LYS A 903 91.30 27.52 -59.59
C LYS A 903 91.61 26.19 -58.87
N ASP A 904 91.28 25.15 -59.63
CA ASP A 904 91.69 23.74 -59.62
C ASP A 904 91.36 22.86 -58.40
#